data_AF-A0A7K6QTT7-F1
#
_entry.id   AF-A0A7K6QTT7-F1
#
_cell.length_a   1.000
_cell.length_b   1.000
_cell.length_c   1.000
_cell.angle_alpha   90.00
_cell.angle_beta   90.00
_cell.angle_gamma   90.00
#
_symmetry.space_group_name_H-M   'P 1'
#
loop_
_entity.id
_entity.type
_entity.pdbx_description
1 polymer ?
#
loop_
_entity_poly.entity_id
_entity_poly.type
_entity_poly.pdbx_seq_one_letter_code
_entity_poly.pdbx_strand_id
1 'polypeptide(L)'
;MALPAEEWQGRAARLWAALDPALREWLAAASLHDAVRLGCDLLRTKEEEEAALVRLCRRVCTDKEPAAASWYREQGNREFGRHQYQAALRLYSKAASHEPPGSPEVSVCFANRSAALFHLGHFEVCLEDIARAEGHGYPDRLLPKVLLRRAECLLCLGRLQDAQDALRVVESKIAVDGLMTSSAHQTLLKKLSQLKMKLHEKQRCPEPAREACGDIPGKSERWEENVSISGASSSLSLNFDTERGRHLVASQDIVPGQSLLKEEAFVSVLCPGENLPLQGGETAWDTGATNADLYCHRCLRQLLASVPCQGCSYAKYCSQHCADVAWEQYHRTECSLGALLLTLGVFCHVALRTVLLAGFAEVSRLVGWSHGGDKDLQNPEARCKPLSEAPDAGAGARGIPGCDSNGQYQSSYQALFHLLPHIEQHSPEHKFLCTLSVVAICKQLQAAGLEAAVLSQESPEQCLKPKTSEKTSDELSAELKTVAEAMLRHVLQLQCNAQAITVMQELGPGDGAVVNKKPVRLATAFFPVLSLLNHSCCPNTSVSFSGTAATVRASQPIPRGQEVFHCYGPHRCRMGVAERQQLLRQYFFECHCQSCLEELEPDVKSVVSMRNSFCCPKCQAQMQGEEDTLCCSNEACATSASRENLSCRLQDLQQQIQKASDLLSARKADQAIKMLLKCQMDAGSFLSPEHLLMGEMEDHLAQVYATLGKWQEAARHLKKSIEIVEMHHGPSSVETGHELFKLAQILFNGFAVSEALSTIQRAEGILSVHFGPQSAQIQELQEMKACLSELPRNILQRT
;
A
#
# COMPACT_ATOMS: atom_id res chain seq x y z
N MET A 1 3.19 2.45 -14.28
CA MET A 1 3.43 3.32 -13.10
C MET A 1 4.76 3.05 -12.40
N ALA A 2 5.26 1.80 -12.34
CA ALA A 2 6.60 1.55 -11.79
C ALA A 2 7.71 2.19 -12.66
N LEU A 3 7.64 1.96 -13.97
CA LEU A 3 8.48 2.57 -14.99
C LEU A 3 7.93 3.93 -15.46
N PRO A 4 8.75 4.74 -16.18
CA PRO A 4 8.32 6.00 -16.76
C PRO A 4 7.06 5.90 -17.61
N ALA A 5 6.39 7.04 -17.86
CA ALA A 5 5.25 7.13 -18.76
C ALA A 5 5.57 6.52 -20.14
N GLU A 6 4.61 5.82 -20.75
CA GLU A 6 4.82 5.07 -22.00
C GLU A 6 5.39 5.95 -23.12
N GLU A 7 5.00 7.22 -23.19
CA GLU A 7 5.55 8.18 -24.16
C GLU A 7 7.05 8.44 -23.98
N TRP A 8 7.52 8.49 -22.72
CA TRP A 8 8.96 8.60 -22.42
C TRP A 8 9.70 7.30 -22.74
N GLN A 9 9.10 6.14 -22.44
CA GLN A 9 9.67 4.85 -22.82
C GLN A 9 9.82 4.73 -24.33
N GLY A 10 8.79 5.09 -25.09
CA GLY A 10 8.82 5.09 -26.56
C GLY A 10 9.85 6.07 -27.14
N ARG A 11 10.09 7.21 -26.48
CA ARG A 11 11.16 8.14 -26.85
C ARG A 11 12.54 7.54 -26.59
N ALA A 12 12.79 7.02 -25.39
CA ALA A 12 14.04 6.35 -25.05
C ALA A 12 14.34 5.19 -26.01
N ALA A 13 13.33 4.40 -26.38
CA ALA A 13 13.48 3.32 -27.36
C ALA A 13 13.87 3.82 -28.76
N ARG A 14 13.29 4.94 -29.24
CA ARG A 14 13.69 5.56 -30.51
C ARG A 14 15.11 6.12 -30.44
N LEU A 15 15.47 6.75 -29.32
CA LEU A 15 16.84 7.24 -29.11
C LEU A 15 17.84 6.10 -29.12
N TRP A 16 17.54 5.01 -28.44
CA TRP A 16 18.35 3.78 -28.43
C TRP A 16 18.53 3.21 -29.84
N ALA A 17 17.44 3.06 -30.59
CA ALA A 17 17.47 2.53 -31.95
C ALA A 17 18.29 3.41 -32.92
N ALA A 18 18.37 4.71 -32.65
CA ALA A 18 19.15 5.66 -33.44
C ALA A 18 20.64 5.74 -33.02
N LEU A 19 21.06 5.07 -31.94
CA LEU A 19 22.47 5.01 -31.56
C LEU A 19 23.27 4.13 -32.52
N ASP A 20 24.52 4.55 -32.77
CA ASP A 20 25.48 3.75 -33.50
C ASP A 20 25.59 2.33 -32.90
N PRO A 21 25.62 1.26 -33.72
CA PRO A 21 25.72 -0.11 -33.22
C PRO A 21 26.89 -0.34 -32.25
N ALA A 22 28.06 0.25 -32.49
CA ALA A 22 29.22 0.11 -31.59
C ALA A 22 28.97 0.79 -30.24
N LEU A 23 28.23 1.90 -30.23
CA LEU A 23 27.83 2.57 -28.99
C LEU A 23 26.80 1.75 -28.19
N ARG A 24 25.90 1.03 -28.88
CA ARG A 24 24.94 0.12 -28.24
C ARG A 24 25.62 -1.09 -27.61
N GLU A 25 26.57 -1.70 -28.33
CA GLU A 25 27.40 -2.78 -27.78
C GLU A 25 28.21 -2.29 -26.58
N TRP A 26 28.76 -1.08 -26.66
CA TRP A 26 29.50 -0.51 -25.54
C TRP A 26 28.60 -0.27 -24.32
N LEU A 27 27.42 0.32 -24.51
CA LEU A 27 26.42 0.53 -23.45
C LEU A 27 25.94 -0.78 -22.80
N ALA A 28 25.86 -1.87 -23.57
CA ALA A 28 25.48 -3.17 -23.04
C ALA A 28 26.50 -3.67 -21.99
N ALA A 29 27.78 -3.40 -22.20
CA ALA A 29 28.89 -3.81 -21.32
C ALA A 29 29.40 -2.70 -20.37
N ALA A 30 28.85 -1.49 -20.47
CA ALA A 30 29.32 -0.33 -19.71
C ALA A 30 29.10 -0.48 -18.20
N SER A 31 30.05 0.05 -17.44
CA SER A 31 29.85 0.29 -16.00
C SER A 31 28.70 1.27 -15.78
N LEU A 32 28.11 1.28 -14.57
CA LEU A 32 27.06 2.27 -14.24
C LEU A 32 27.59 3.70 -14.38
N HIS A 33 28.85 3.93 -14.02
CA HIS A 33 29.53 5.21 -14.17
C HIS A 33 29.61 5.65 -15.65
N ASP A 34 30.05 4.75 -16.53
CA ASP A 34 30.16 5.04 -17.96
C ASP A 34 28.79 5.26 -18.60
N ALA A 35 27.78 4.48 -18.19
CA ALA A 35 26.40 4.67 -18.61
C ALA A 35 25.88 6.06 -18.24
N VAL A 36 26.06 6.49 -16.98
CA VAL A 36 25.69 7.84 -16.51
C VAL A 36 26.40 8.92 -17.32
N ARG A 37 27.72 8.81 -17.52
CA ARG A 37 28.50 9.78 -18.30
C ARG A 37 27.94 9.94 -19.72
N LEU A 38 27.68 8.82 -20.40
CA LEU A 38 27.12 8.86 -21.75
C LEU A 38 25.69 9.41 -21.77
N GLY A 39 24.86 9.07 -20.78
CA GLY A 39 23.52 9.65 -20.63
C GLY A 39 23.55 11.17 -20.49
N CYS A 40 24.54 11.72 -19.78
CA CYS A 40 24.76 13.16 -19.67
C CYS A 40 25.03 13.80 -21.05
N ASP A 41 25.94 13.20 -21.83
CA ASP A 41 26.29 13.67 -23.16
C ASP A 41 25.10 13.63 -24.14
N LEU A 42 24.29 12.58 -24.05
CA LEU A 42 23.12 12.41 -24.91
C LEU A 42 22.01 13.42 -24.63
N LEU A 43 21.68 13.68 -23.36
CA LEU A 43 20.68 14.70 -23.04
C LEU A 43 21.19 16.11 -23.34
N ARG A 44 22.48 16.39 -23.12
CA ARG A 44 23.11 17.68 -23.47
C ARG A 44 23.01 18.00 -24.97
N THR A 45 23.13 17.00 -25.82
CA THR A 45 23.10 17.19 -27.28
C THR A 45 21.69 17.14 -27.88
N LYS A 46 20.65 16.85 -27.07
CA LYS A 46 19.29 16.61 -27.55
C LYS A 46 18.24 17.44 -26.81
N GLU A 47 18.28 18.76 -27.01
CA GLU A 47 17.32 19.72 -26.43
C GLU A 47 15.84 19.34 -26.68
N GLU A 48 15.53 18.69 -27.82
CA GLU A 48 14.18 18.23 -28.14
C GLU A 48 13.62 17.19 -27.14
N GLU A 49 14.49 16.37 -26.56
CA GLU A 49 14.11 15.33 -25.59
C GLU A 49 13.82 15.94 -24.23
N GLU A 50 14.63 16.90 -23.79
CA GLU A 50 14.37 17.67 -22.56
C GLU A 50 13.06 18.47 -22.69
N ALA A 51 12.86 19.16 -23.82
CA ALA A 51 11.63 19.88 -24.10
C ALA A 51 10.40 18.95 -24.12
N ALA A 52 10.55 17.71 -24.59
CA ALA A 52 9.47 16.74 -24.56
C ALA A 52 9.17 16.22 -23.16
N LEU A 53 10.18 15.95 -22.35
CA LEU A 53 9.99 15.56 -20.97
C LEU A 53 9.26 16.66 -20.19
N VAL A 54 9.61 17.93 -20.41
CA VAL A 54 8.88 19.07 -19.84
C VAL A 54 7.42 19.09 -20.28
N ARG A 55 7.13 18.81 -21.56
CA ARG A 55 5.73 18.70 -22.04
C ARG A 55 4.96 17.55 -21.39
N LEU A 56 5.62 16.42 -21.14
CA LEU A 56 5.01 15.28 -20.41
C LEU A 56 4.68 15.67 -18.98
N CYS A 57 5.63 16.33 -18.29
CA CYS A 57 5.45 16.78 -16.91
C CYS A 57 4.24 17.72 -16.76
N ARG A 58 3.99 18.61 -17.74
CA ARG A 58 2.83 19.52 -17.71
C ARG A 58 1.46 18.81 -17.67
N ARG A 59 1.38 17.53 -18.04
CA ARG A 59 0.13 16.76 -17.95
C ARG A 59 -0.21 16.34 -16.52
N VAL A 60 0.78 16.40 -15.63
CA VAL A 60 0.66 16.05 -14.22
C VAL A 60 0.87 17.32 -13.40
N CYS A 61 -0.23 17.89 -12.90
CA CYS A 61 -0.13 19.07 -12.06
C CYS A 61 0.13 18.68 -10.60
N THR A 62 1.26 19.12 -10.06
CA THR A 62 1.56 19.05 -8.62
C THR A 62 1.56 20.43 -7.96
N ASP A 63 1.24 21.47 -8.72
CA ASP A 63 1.25 22.85 -8.25
C ASP A 63 -0.04 23.20 -7.51
N LYS A 64 0.06 24.22 -6.66
CA LYS A 64 -1.09 24.78 -5.95
C LYS A 64 -1.85 25.71 -6.90
N GLU A 65 -3.14 25.44 -7.06
CA GLU A 65 -4.02 26.16 -7.99
C GLU A 65 -5.20 26.77 -7.19
N PRO A 66 -5.19 28.09 -6.90
CA PRO A 66 -6.25 28.72 -6.13
C PRO A 66 -7.65 28.55 -6.72
N ALA A 67 -7.76 28.50 -8.05
CA ALA A 67 -9.02 28.24 -8.74
C ALA A 67 -9.56 26.83 -8.45
N ALA A 68 -8.67 25.82 -8.42
CA ALA A 68 -9.01 24.46 -8.03
C ALA A 68 -9.46 24.40 -6.56
N ALA A 69 -8.75 25.11 -5.68
CA ALA A 69 -9.08 25.19 -4.26
C ALA A 69 -10.51 25.71 -4.04
N SER A 70 -10.87 26.82 -4.70
CA SER A 70 -12.23 27.36 -4.64
C SER A 70 -13.28 26.38 -5.18
N TRP A 71 -13.00 25.74 -6.31
CA TRP A 71 -13.92 24.77 -6.90
C TRP A 71 -14.18 23.56 -5.99
N TYR A 72 -13.12 22.95 -5.44
CA TYR A 72 -13.25 21.83 -4.50
C TYR A 72 -14.02 22.22 -3.25
N ARG A 73 -13.78 23.42 -2.72
CA ARG A 73 -14.50 23.94 -1.56
C ARG A 73 -15.99 24.12 -1.85
N GLU A 74 -16.35 24.61 -3.04
CA GLU A 74 -17.75 24.72 -3.47
C GLU A 74 -18.42 23.36 -3.66
N GLN A 75 -17.74 22.38 -4.28
CA GLN A 75 -18.27 21.02 -4.36
C GLN A 75 -18.43 20.41 -2.95
N GLY A 76 -17.46 20.63 -2.06
CA GLY A 76 -17.53 20.20 -0.67
C GLY A 76 -18.75 20.78 0.05
N ASN A 77 -19.08 22.06 -0.17
CA ASN A 77 -20.28 22.69 0.37
C ASN A 77 -21.58 22.06 -0.16
N ARG A 78 -21.62 21.68 -1.45
CA ARG A 78 -22.78 20.99 -2.03
C ARG A 78 -22.98 19.62 -1.40
N GLU A 79 -21.92 18.83 -1.27
CA GLU A 79 -21.97 17.50 -0.63
C GLU A 79 -22.31 17.59 0.86
N PHE A 80 -21.78 18.60 1.55
CA PHE A 80 -22.15 18.88 2.94
C PHE A 80 -23.64 19.19 3.08
N GLY A 81 -24.21 20.01 2.18
CA GLY A 81 -25.64 20.30 2.14
C GLY A 81 -26.52 19.08 1.84
N ARG A 82 -25.97 18.08 1.13
CA ARG A 82 -26.59 16.77 0.88
C ARG A 82 -26.42 15.77 2.04
N HIS A 83 -25.82 16.19 3.16
CA HIS A 83 -25.47 15.34 4.30
C HIS A 83 -24.47 14.21 3.95
N GLN A 84 -23.75 14.35 2.83
CA GLN A 84 -22.68 13.43 2.42
C GLN A 84 -21.35 13.87 3.04
N TYR A 85 -21.27 13.79 4.37
CA TYR A 85 -20.15 14.37 5.13
C TYR A 85 -18.79 13.75 4.78
N GLN A 86 -18.74 12.45 4.49
CA GLN A 86 -17.50 11.79 4.07
C GLN A 86 -16.99 12.29 2.71
N ALA A 87 -17.90 12.58 1.77
CA ALA A 87 -17.54 13.17 0.49
C ALA A 87 -17.09 14.63 0.65
N ALA A 88 -17.81 15.40 1.47
CA ALA A 88 -17.45 16.79 1.80
C ALA A 88 -16.06 16.88 2.46
N LEU A 89 -15.75 16.00 3.41
CA LEU A 89 -14.46 15.89 4.09
C LEU A 89 -13.30 15.73 3.10
N ARG A 90 -13.45 14.84 2.10
CA ARG A 90 -12.45 14.65 1.04
C ARG A 90 -12.27 15.90 0.19
N LEU A 91 -13.36 16.53 -0.23
CA LEU A 91 -13.33 17.72 -1.08
C LEU A 91 -12.71 18.92 -0.34
N TYR A 92 -13.00 19.12 0.95
CA TYR A 92 -12.34 20.16 1.74
C TYR A 92 -10.84 19.90 1.94
N SER A 93 -10.43 18.63 2.04
CA SER A 93 -9.00 18.27 2.10
C SER A 93 -8.28 18.53 0.77
N LYS A 94 -8.93 18.25 -0.36
CA LYS A 94 -8.43 18.64 -1.69
C LYS A 94 -8.31 20.15 -1.81
N ALA A 95 -9.34 20.90 -1.39
CA ALA A 95 -9.32 22.36 -1.39
C ALA A 95 -8.10 22.91 -0.63
N ALA A 96 -7.91 22.48 0.63
CA ALA A 96 -6.76 22.88 1.45
C ALA A 96 -5.40 22.55 0.79
N SER A 97 -5.33 21.48 -0.01
CA SER A 97 -4.09 21.07 -0.69
C SER A 97 -3.70 22.01 -1.83
N HIS A 98 -4.66 22.66 -2.48
CA HIS A 98 -4.40 23.62 -3.56
C HIS A 98 -4.25 25.08 -3.10
N GLU A 99 -4.52 25.37 -1.82
CA GLU A 99 -4.33 26.72 -1.26
C GLU A 99 -2.84 27.10 -1.19
N PRO A 100 -2.45 28.31 -1.64
CA PRO A 100 -1.07 28.77 -1.59
C PRO A 100 -0.60 29.04 -0.14
N PRO A 101 0.73 28.99 0.11
CA PRO A 101 1.31 29.32 1.42
C PRO A 101 0.81 30.66 1.95
N GLY A 102 0.41 30.69 3.22
CA GLY A 102 -0.06 31.91 3.89
C GLY A 102 -1.43 32.42 3.41
N SER A 103 -2.12 31.72 2.52
CA SER A 103 -3.50 32.05 2.14
C SER A 103 -4.42 31.98 3.36
N PRO A 104 -5.17 33.05 3.72
CA PRO A 104 -6.14 32.97 4.79
C PRO A 104 -7.30 32.01 4.45
N GLU A 105 -7.52 31.69 3.17
CA GLU A 105 -8.58 30.77 2.73
C GLU A 105 -8.32 29.32 3.17
N VAL A 106 -7.07 28.93 3.46
CA VAL A 106 -6.78 27.60 4.03
C VAL A 106 -7.45 27.41 5.39
N SER A 107 -7.55 28.49 6.19
CA SER A 107 -8.26 28.48 7.47
C SER A 107 -9.75 28.16 7.29
N VAL A 108 -10.35 28.64 6.20
CA VAL A 108 -11.75 28.37 5.83
C VAL A 108 -11.92 26.91 5.41
N CYS A 109 -10.95 26.35 4.69
CA CYS A 109 -10.94 24.92 4.35
C CYS A 109 -10.92 24.05 5.61
N PHE A 110 -10.04 24.33 6.58
CA PHE A 110 -10.00 23.62 7.87
C PHE A 110 -11.28 23.82 8.70
N ALA A 111 -11.85 25.02 8.71
CA ALA A 111 -13.12 25.29 9.40
C ALA A 111 -14.32 24.56 8.77
N ASN A 112 -14.34 24.41 7.45
CA ASN A 112 -15.36 23.61 6.76
C ASN A 112 -15.13 22.10 6.97
N ARG A 113 -13.87 21.66 6.94
CA ARG A 113 -13.50 20.26 7.18
C ARG A 113 -13.83 19.80 8.59
N SER A 114 -13.54 20.61 9.61
CA SER A 114 -13.98 20.35 10.99
C SER A 114 -15.50 20.26 11.12
N ALA A 115 -16.28 20.90 10.23
CA ALA A 115 -17.74 20.74 10.21
C ALA A 115 -18.13 19.32 9.82
N ALA A 116 -17.54 18.81 8.73
CA ALA A 116 -17.77 17.45 8.28
C ALA A 116 -17.33 16.43 9.33
N LEU A 117 -16.14 16.59 9.91
CA LEU A 117 -15.62 15.73 10.98
C LEU A 117 -16.54 15.68 12.20
N PHE A 118 -17.11 16.83 12.58
CA PHE A 118 -18.05 16.91 13.69
C PHE A 118 -19.31 16.06 13.45
N HIS A 119 -19.90 16.15 12.25
CA HIS A 119 -21.07 15.35 11.89
C HIS A 119 -20.76 13.86 11.74
N LEU A 120 -19.50 13.51 11.44
CA LEU A 120 -19.02 12.13 11.41
C LEU A 120 -18.64 11.59 12.80
N GLY A 121 -18.72 12.39 13.87
CA GLY A 121 -18.39 11.98 15.24
C GLY A 121 -16.89 11.91 15.55
N HIS A 122 -16.01 12.35 14.64
CA HIS A 122 -14.56 12.37 14.85
C HIS A 122 -14.13 13.62 15.63
N PHE A 123 -14.51 13.68 16.91
CA PHE A 123 -14.39 14.89 17.74
C PHE A 123 -12.93 15.33 18.00
N GLU A 124 -11.99 14.41 18.23
CA GLU A 124 -10.58 14.77 18.46
C GLU A 124 -9.95 15.40 17.20
N VAL A 125 -10.12 14.77 16.03
CA VAL A 125 -9.60 15.31 14.76
C VAL A 125 -10.30 16.62 14.38
N CYS A 126 -11.59 16.76 14.74
CA CYS A 126 -12.31 18.02 14.60
C CYS A 126 -11.63 19.15 15.41
N LEU A 127 -11.22 18.90 16.65
CA LEU A 127 -10.52 19.88 17.48
C LEU A 127 -9.17 20.29 16.88
N GLU A 128 -8.42 19.35 16.29
CA GLU A 128 -7.18 19.68 15.59
C GLU A 128 -7.40 20.62 14.40
N ASP A 129 -8.42 20.36 13.58
CA ASP A 129 -8.74 21.24 12.44
C ASP A 129 -9.25 22.62 12.87
N ILE A 130 -9.94 22.69 14.00
CA ILE A 130 -10.31 23.98 14.61
C ILE A 130 -9.03 24.75 14.98
N ALA A 131 -8.09 24.10 15.66
CA ALA A 131 -6.81 24.72 16.02
C ALA A 131 -6.00 25.13 14.77
N ARG A 132 -6.00 24.32 13.71
CA ARG A 132 -5.37 24.68 12.43
C ARG A 132 -6.03 25.89 11.79
N ALA A 133 -7.36 25.98 11.80
CA ALA A 133 -8.07 27.14 11.29
C ALA A 133 -7.67 28.41 12.05
N GLU A 134 -7.69 28.37 13.39
CA GLU A 134 -7.26 29.49 14.24
C GLU A 134 -5.81 29.90 13.95
N GLY A 135 -4.89 28.93 13.88
CA GLY A 135 -3.47 29.18 13.60
C GLY A 135 -3.17 29.79 12.22
N HIS A 136 -4.08 29.66 11.26
CA HIS A 136 -3.98 30.26 9.92
C HIS A 136 -4.79 31.55 9.76
N GLY A 137 -5.23 32.17 10.86
CA GLY A 137 -5.91 33.47 10.83
C GLY A 137 -7.37 33.40 10.38
N TYR A 138 -8.13 32.41 10.88
CA TYR A 138 -9.55 32.29 10.58
C TYR A 138 -10.31 33.60 10.88
N PRO A 139 -11.21 34.08 9.99
CA PRO A 139 -11.83 35.40 10.13
C PRO A 139 -12.58 35.58 11.46
N ASP A 140 -12.26 36.64 12.21
CA ASP A 140 -12.83 36.93 13.55
C ASP A 140 -14.37 36.89 13.56
N ARG A 141 -15.01 37.46 12.54
CA ARG A 141 -16.48 37.47 12.40
C ARG A 141 -17.11 36.07 12.33
N LEU A 142 -16.35 35.05 11.93
CA LEU A 142 -16.80 33.66 11.83
C LEU A 142 -16.32 32.80 13.01
N LEU A 143 -15.34 33.28 13.78
CA LEU A 143 -14.69 32.56 14.87
C LEU A 143 -15.69 32.01 15.91
N PRO A 144 -16.73 32.74 16.35
CA PRO A 144 -17.72 32.19 17.30
C PRO A 144 -18.36 30.88 16.84
N LYS A 145 -18.57 30.70 15.53
CA LYS A 145 -19.16 29.47 14.96
C LYS A 145 -18.27 28.25 15.18
N VAL A 146 -16.97 28.42 14.99
CA VAL A 146 -15.97 27.34 15.12
C VAL A 146 -15.71 27.05 16.60
N LEU A 147 -15.65 28.07 17.46
CA LEU A 147 -15.47 27.87 18.90
C LEU A 147 -16.68 27.20 19.57
N LEU A 148 -17.92 27.46 19.12
CA LEU A 148 -19.09 26.71 19.59
C LEU A 148 -18.99 25.22 19.23
N ARG A 149 -18.47 24.90 18.03
CA ARG A 149 -18.18 23.50 17.66
C ARG A 149 -17.10 22.90 18.56
N ARG A 150 -16.05 23.65 18.89
CA ARG A 150 -15.00 23.24 19.84
C ARG A 150 -15.59 22.84 21.20
N ALA A 151 -16.42 23.71 21.77
CA ALA A 151 -17.09 23.44 23.04
C ALA A 151 -17.98 22.19 22.98
N GLU A 152 -18.73 22.02 21.87
CA GLU A 152 -19.59 20.85 21.67
C GLU A 152 -18.77 19.55 21.54
N CYS A 153 -17.66 19.55 20.79
CA CYS A 153 -16.73 18.41 20.74
C CYS A 153 -16.22 18.03 22.14
N LEU A 154 -15.80 19.01 22.94
CA LEU A 154 -15.27 18.78 24.28
C LEU A 154 -16.33 18.19 25.23
N LEU A 155 -17.60 18.61 25.10
CA LEU A 155 -18.73 18.01 25.82
C LEU A 155 -18.99 16.56 25.40
N CYS A 156 -18.87 16.25 24.10
CA CYS A 156 -19.01 14.88 23.59
C CYS A 156 -17.88 13.98 24.10
N LEU A 157 -16.66 14.51 24.21
CA LEU A 157 -15.49 13.81 24.74
C LEU A 157 -15.44 13.75 26.28
N GLY A 158 -16.38 14.37 26.99
CA GLY A 158 -16.40 14.40 28.45
C GLY A 158 -15.37 15.34 29.10
N ARG A 159 -14.67 16.16 28.31
CA ARG A 159 -13.69 17.16 28.77
C ARG A 159 -14.41 18.43 29.25
N LEU A 160 -15.14 18.30 30.36
CA LEU A 160 -16.10 19.32 30.83
C LEU A 160 -15.43 20.66 31.17
N GLN A 161 -14.23 20.64 31.75
CA GLN A 161 -13.51 21.87 32.10
C GLN A 161 -13.09 22.64 30.84
N ASP A 162 -12.45 21.97 29.89
CA ASP A 162 -12.07 22.55 28.60
C ASP A 162 -13.30 23.10 27.85
N ALA A 163 -14.44 22.40 27.92
CA ALA A 163 -15.69 22.84 27.32
C ALA A 163 -16.20 24.14 27.98
N GLN A 164 -16.12 24.23 29.31
CA GLN A 164 -16.49 25.44 30.05
C GLN A 164 -15.62 26.62 29.64
N ASP A 165 -14.32 26.43 29.55
CA ASP A 165 -13.37 27.47 29.17
C ASP A 165 -13.60 27.94 27.72
N ALA A 166 -13.83 27.00 26.81
CA ALA A 166 -14.20 27.31 25.43
C ALA A 166 -15.49 28.17 25.35
N LEU A 167 -16.54 27.84 26.11
CA LEU A 167 -17.78 28.61 26.14
C LEU A 167 -17.57 30.04 26.67
N ARG A 168 -16.72 30.23 27.69
CA ARG A 168 -16.36 31.58 28.18
C ARG A 168 -15.66 32.41 27.11
N VAL A 169 -14.77 31.80 26.34
CA VAL A 169 -14.12 32.47 25.20
C VAL A 169 -15.17 32.88 24.16
N VAL A 170 -16.11 32.00 23.82
CA VAL A 170 -17.21 32.34 22.90
C VAL A 170 -18.02 33.54 23.39
N GLU A 171 -18.41 33.55 24.66
CA GLU A 171 -19.16 34.66 25.27
C GLU A 171 -18.43 35.99 25.13
N SER A 172 -17.13 36.01 25.44
CA SER A 172 -16.32 37.21 25.32
C SER A 172 -16.29 37.72 23.87
N LYS A 173 -16.15 36.83 22.89
CA LYS A 173 -16.09 37.19 21.46
C LYS A 173 -17.44 37.68 20.93
N ILE A 174 -18.54 37.04 21.33
CA ILE A 174 -19.90 37.47 20.96
C ILE A 174 -20.25 38.82 21.58
N ALA A 175 -19.80 39.09 22.82
CA ALA A 175 -20.05 40.37 23.49
C ALA A 175 -19.30 41.56 22.87
N VAL A 176 -18.09 41.33 22.33
CA VAL A 176 -17.28 42.37 21.67
C VAL A 176 -17.87 42.79 20.31
N ASP A 177 -18.53 41.88 19.58
CA ASP A 177 -19.18 42.13 18.27
C ASP A 177 -20.57 42.82 18.38
N GLY A 178 -20.91 43.38 19.55
CA GLY A 178 -22.26 43.80 20.00
C GLY A 178 -22.98 44.92 19.23
N LEU A 179 -22.69 45.14 17.94
CA LEU A 179 -23.34 46.14 17.07
C LEU A 179 -24.17 45.54 15.92
N MET A 180 -24.35 44.21 15.83
CA MET A 180 -25.07 43.58 14.71
C MET A 180 -26.19 42.61 15.13
N THR A 181 -27.45 43.07 15.08
CA THR A 181 -28.68 42.29 15.31
C THR A 181 -29.05 41.40 14.11
N SER A 182 -28.11 40.60 13.60
CA SER A 182 -28.37 39.67 12.50
C SER A 182 -29.03 38.37 12.99
N SER A 183 -29.80 37.71 12.12
CA SER A 183 -30.39 36.38 12.38
C SER A 183 -29.32 35.31 12.70
N ALA A 184 -28.12 35.47 12.16
CA ALA A 184 -26.97 34.63 12.47
C ALA A 184 -26.51 34.79 13.94
N HIS A 185 -26.48 36.02 14.45
CA HIS A 185 -26.10 36.32 15.83
C HIS A 185 -27.08 35.69 16.84
N GLN A 186 -28.38 35.76 16.58
CA GLN A 186 -29.41 35.11 17.41
C GLN A 186 -29.26 33.58 17.44
N THR A 187 -28.87 32.97 16.31
CA THR A 187 -28.63 31.53 16.23
C THR A 187 -27.42 31.10 17.08
N LEU A 188 -26.35 31.90 17.09
CA LEU A 188 -25.17 31.65 17.92
C LEU A 188 -25.50 31.73 19.42
N LEU A 189 -26.24 32.75 19.85
CA LEU A 189 -26.67 32.91 21.25
C LEU A 189 -27.56 31.74 21.71
N LYS A 190 -28.51 31.30 20.86
CA LYS A 190 -29.34 30.14 21.15
C LYS A 190 -28.51 28.86 21.30
N LYS A 191 -27.49 28.67 20.45
CA LYS A 191 -26.62 27.49 20.54
C LYS A 191 -25.72 27.56 21.78
N LEU A 192 -25.20 28.73 22.12
CA LEU A 192 -24.41 28.96 23.34
C LEU A 192 -25.23 28.60 24.59
N SER A 193 -26.47 29.08 24.71
CA SER A 193 -27.32 28.76 25.86
C SER A 193 -27.65 27.27 25.95
N GLN A 194 -27.91 26.61 24.83
CA GLN A 194 -28.10 25.16 24.76
C GLN A 194 -26.88 24.38 25.26
N LEU A 195 -25.67 24.75 24.83
CA LEU A 195 -24.45 24.07 25.26
C LEU A 195 -24.16 24.29 26.76
N LYS A 196 -24.45 25.48 27.30
CA LYS A 196 -24.36 25.73 28.75
C LYS A 196 -25.31 24.85 29.55
N MET A 197 -26.54 24.67 29.07
CA MET A 197 -27.51 23.77 29.71
C MET A 197 -27.00 22.32 29.68
N LYS A 198 -26.51 21.84 28.52
CA LYS A 198 -25.91 20.51 28.40
C LYS A 198 -24.70 20.31 29.32
N LEU A 199 -23.83 21.31 29.46
CA LEU A 199 -22.70 21.28 30.37
C LEU A 199 -23.19 21.11 31.82
N HIS A 200 -24.17 21.91 32.23
CA HIS A 200 -24.74 21.88 33.58
C HIS A 200 -25.46 20.56 33.89
N GLU A 201 -26.17 20.00 32.91
CA GLU A 201 -26.79 18.67 32.99
C GLU A 201 -25.73 17.58 33.19
N LYS A 202 -24.66 17.57 32.39
CA LYS A 202 -23.55 16.62 32.52
C LYS A 202 -22.75 16.78 33.82
N GLN A 203 -22.69 17.99 34.39
CA GLN A 203 -22.06 18.23 35.70
C GLN A 203 -22.93 17.72 36.86
N ARG A 204 -24.26 17.69 36.70
CA ARG A 204 -25.22 17.22 37.73
C ARG A 204 -25.39 15.71 37.75
N CYS A 205 -25.24 15.04 36.61
CA CYS A 205 -25.27 13.58 36.49
C CYS A 205 -23.94 13.12 35.87
N PRO A 206 -22.91 12.82 36.68
CA PRO A 206 -21.72 12.18 36.17
C PRO A 206 -22.15 10.84 35.57
N GLU A 207 -21.93 10.63 34.27
CA GLU A 207 -22.00 9.27 33.74
C GLU A 207 -21.02 8.42 34.56
N PRO A 208 -21.37 7.16 34.93
CA PRO A 208 -20.38 6.25 35.48
C PRO A 208 -19.19 6.28 34.52
N ALA A 209 -17.99 6.49 35.06
CA ALA A 209 -16.79 6.56 34.26
C ALA A 209 -16.85 5.41 33.27
N ARG A 210 -16.89 5.71 31.97
CA ARG A 210 -16.54 4.70 30.98
C ARG A 210 -15.14 4.30 31.40
N GLU A 211 -15.02 3.14 32.04
CA GLU A 211 -13.75 2.46 32.16
C GLU A 211 -13.21 2.51 30.74
N ALA A 212 -12.12 3.25 30.53
CA ALA A 212 -11.32 3.06 29.34
C ALA A 212 -11.16 1.55 29.29
N CYS A 213 -11.72 0.91 28.27
CA CYS A 213 -11.59 -0.51 28.06
C CYS A 213 -10.08 -0.71 28.07
N GLY A 214 -9.57 -1.16 29.21
CA GLY A 214 -8.15 -1.23 29.44
C GLY A 214 -7.66 -2.15 28.36
N ASP A 215 -6.64 -1.70 27.62
CA ASP A 215 -5.92 -2.54 26.68
C ASP A 215 -5.78 -3.90 27.36
N ILE A 216 -6.54 -4.88 26.86
CA ILE A 216 -6.36 -6.26 27.30
C ILE A 216 -4.87 -6.47 27.07
N PRO A 217 -4.07 -6.83 28.09
CA PRO A 217 -2.67 -7.11 27.88
C PRO A 217 -2.65 -8.36 27.00
N GLY A 218 -2.70 -8.13 25.67
CA GLY A 218 -2.49 -9.13 24.67
C GLY A 218 -1.16 -9.73 25.05
N LYS A 219 -1.16 -11.03 25.35
CA LYS A 219 0.04 -11.78 25.74
C LYS A 219 1.17 -11.33 24.82
N SER A 220 2.06 -10.48 25.34
CA SER A 220 3.12 -9.91 24.53
C SER A 220 3.94 -11.09 24.06
N GLU A 221 3.92 -11.35 22.75
CA GLU A 221 4.77 -12.37 22.15
C GLU A 221 6.18 -12.10 22.66
N ARG A 222 6.84 -13.13 23.23
CA ARG A 222 8.24 -13.02 23.62
C ARG A 222 9.05 -12.80 22.35
N TRP A 223 9.44 -11.56 22.11
CA TRP A 223 10.31 -11.16 21.01
C TRP A 223 11.73 -11.10 21.55
N GLU A 224 12.55 -12.07 21.13
CA GLU A 224 13.98 -12.06 21.37
C GLU A 224 14.66 -11.72 20.05
N GLU A 225 15.22 -10.53 19.97
CA GLU A 225 15.85 -10.03 18.75
C GLU A 225 17.21 -10.67 18.51
N ASN A 226 17.52 -10.91 17.24
CA ASN A 226 18.79 -11.41 16.79
C ASN A 226 19.88 -10.35 16.93
N VAL A 227 20.99 -10.68 17.58
CA VAL A 227 22.11 -9.75 17.78
C VAL A 227 22.87 -9.47 16.46
N SER A 228 22.76 -10.35 15.48
CA SER A 228 23.49 -10.26 14.20
C SER A 228 22.63 -9.71 13.06
N ILE A 229 21.30 -9.72 13.17
CA ILE A 229 20.39 -9.32 12.10
C ILE A 229 19.30 -8.42 12.69
N SER A 230 19.32 -7.13 12.36
CA SER A 230 18.36 -6.18 12.94
C SER A 230 16.92 -6.54 12.58
N GLY A 231 16.01 -6.49 13.54
CA GLY A 231 14.59 -6.76 13.31
C GLY A 231 14.26 -8.24 13.11
N ALA A 232 15.23 -9.15 13.11
CA ALA A 232 15.00 -10.60 13.01
C ALA A 232 14.88 -11.25 14.39
N SER A 233 14.19 -12.38 14.47
CA SER A 233 14.15 -13.23 15.66
C SER A 233 15.49 -13.95 15.89
N SER A 234 15.84 -14.21 17.16
CA SER A 234 16.97 -15.05 17.56
C SER A 234 16.91 -16.48 16.98
N SER A 235 15.72 -16.91 16.56
CA SER A 235 15.47 -18.18 15.86
C SER A 235 15.94 -18.22 14.41
N LEU A 236 16.56 -17.16 13.89
CA LEU A 236 17.08 -17.08 12.52
C LEU A 236 18.60 -16.96 12.49
N SER A 237 19.22 -17.42 11.41
CA SER A 237 20.62 -17.13 11.10
C SER A 237 20.78 -16.80 9.62
N LEU A 238 21.72 -15.89 9.33
CA LEU A 238 22.07 -15.48 7.97
C LEU A 238 23.21 -16.35 7.47
N ASN A 239 23.00 -16.99 6.32
CA ASN A 239 23.96 -17.84 5.66
C ASN A 239 24.23 -17.35 4.24
N PHE A 240 25.30 -17.87 3.63
CA PHE A 240 25.64 -17.64 2.23
C PHE A 240 26.17 -18.93 1.58
N ASP A 241 25.71 -19.22 0.37
CA ASP A 241 26.34 -20.18 -0.54
C ASP A 241 26.20 -19.70 -2.00
N THR A 242 26.91 -20.35 -2.92
CA THR A 242 26.99 -19.93 -4.33
C THR A 242 25.71 -20.19 -5.12
N GLU A 243 24.86 -21.14 -4.70
CA GLU A 243 23.63 -21.48 -5.42
C GLU A 243 22.48 -20.56 -5.01
N ARG A 244 22.35 -20.29 -3.72
CA ARG A 244 21.23 -19.53 -3.14
C ARG A 244 21.58 -18.09 -2.82
N GLY A 245 22.87 -17.74 -2.83
CA GLY A 245 23.35 -16.46 -2.33
C GLY A 245 23.08 -16.32 -0.83
N ARG A 246 22.76 -15.08 -0.41
CA ARG A 246 22.38 -14.78 0.98
C ARG A 246 20.99 -15.33 1.27
N HIS A 247 20.84 -16.04 2.38
CA HIS A 247 19.55 -16.62 2.76
C HIS A 247 19.41 -16.75 4.27
N LEU A 248 18.17 -16.74 4.76
CA LEU A 248 17.85 -16.95 6.17
C LEU A 248 17.48 -18.40 6.42
N VAL A 249 18.05 -18.99 7.47
CA VAL A 249 17.72 -20.35 7.92
C VAL A 249 17.25 -20.34 9.38
N ALA A 250 16.43 -21.32 9.74
CA ALA A 250 15.97 -21.53 11.10
C ALA A 250 17.12 -22.07 11.98
N SER A 251 17.49 -21.34 13.04
CA SER A 251 18.52 -21.78 13.99
C SER A 251 18.00 -22.81 15.00
N GLN A 252 16.67 -22.92 15.12
CA GLN A 252 15.91 -23.84 15.96
C GLN A 252 14.55 -24.16 15.30
N ASP A 253 13.80 -25.09 15.86
CA ASP A 253 12.44 -25.37 15.37
C ASP A 253 11.51 -24.17 15.63
N ILE A 254 10.76 -23.78 14.60
CA ILE A 254 9.86 -22.64 14.61
C ILE A 254 8.43 -23.14 14.45
N VAL A 255 7.53 -22.63 15.29
CA VAL A 255 6.11 -23.00 15.27
C VAL A 255 5.29 -22.03 14.40
N PRO A 256 4.16 -22.47 13.81
CA PRO A 256 3.26 -21.59 13.10
C PRO A 256 2.81 -20.40 13.95
N GLY A 257 2.76 -19.22 13.33
CA GLY A 257 2.36 -17.96 13.95
C GLY A 257 3.50 -17.20 14.62
N GLN A 258 4.64 -17.84 14.87
CA GLN A 258 5.81 -17.17 15.45
C GLN A 258 6.31 -16.04 14.55
N SER A 259 6.53 -14.86 15.14
CA SER A 259 7.11 -13.71 14.44
C SER A 259 8.59 -13.95 14.17
N LEU A 260 9.00 -13.76 12.92
CA LEU A 260 10.35 -14.04 12.41
C LEU A 260 11.12 -12.77 12.09
N LEU A 261 10.45 -11.78 11.52
CA LEU A 261 11.05 -10.51 11.13
C LEU A 261 10.04 -9.37 11.38
N LYS A 262 10.53 -8.25 11.89
CA LYS A 262 9.84 -6.96 12.00
C LYS A 262 10.78 -5.87 11.49
N GLU A 263 10.46 -5.26 10.37
CA GLU A 263 11.34 -4.29 9.72
C GLU A 263 10.53 -3.07 9.25
N GLU A 264 10.99 -1.87 9.59
CA GLU A 264 10.50 -0.65 8.96
C GLU A 264 11.15 -0.48 7.58
N ALA A 265 10.38 -0.07 6.58
CA ALA A 265 10.91 0.21 5.26
C ALA A 265 12.05 1.23 5.34
N PHE A 266 13.22 0.90 4.79
CA PHE A 266 14.32 1.87 4.66
C PHE A 266 13.86 3.09 3.85
N VAL A 267 13.10 2.82 2.78
CA VAL A 267 12.43 3.83 1.98
C VAL A 267 11.10 3.28 1.48
N SER A 268 10.10 4.15 1.39
CA SER A 268 8.85 3.84 0.71
C SER A 268 8.34 5.04 -0.09
N VAL A 269 7.66 4.77 -1.19
CA VAL A 269 6.96 5.77 -2.01
C VAL A 269 5.55 5.28 -2.30
N LEU A 270 4.59 6.14 -1.97
CA LEU A 270 3.17 5.92 -2.25
C LEU A 270 2.94 5.80 -3.76
N CYS A 271 2.31 4.72 -4.19
CA CYS A 271 1.93 4.53 -5.59
C CYS A 271 0.70 5.41 -5.90
N PRO A 272 0.74 6.25 -6.93
CA PRO A 272 -0.36 7.17 -7.24
C PRO A 272 -1.68 6.46 -7.60
N GLY A 273 -1.60 5.21 -8.05
CA GLY A 273 -2.72 4.41 -8.56
C GLY A 273 -2.85 4.48 -10.09
N GLU A 274 -3.81 3.75 -10.65
CA GLU A 274 -4.08 3.69 -12.11
C GLU A 274 -4.80 4.95 -12.62
N ASN A 275 -5.44 5.72 -11.73
CA ASN A 275 -6.21 6.92 -12.04
C ASN A 275 -5.43 8.20 -11.74
N LEU A 276 -4.27 8.43 -12.39
CA LEU A 276 -3.73 9.80 -12.39
C LEU A 276 -4.71 10.68 -13.19
N PRO A 277 -5.21 11.78 -12.64
CA PRO A 277 -5.96 12.76 -13.42
C PRO A 277 -4.99 13.42 -14.41
N LEU A 278 -4.91 12.86 -15.62
CA LEU A 278 -4.22 13.49 -16.74
C LEU A 278 -5.07 14.68 -17.21
N GLN A 279 -4.47 15.85 -17.36
CA GLN A 279 -5.16 16.99 -17.96
C GLN A 279 -5.47 16.69 -19.44
N GLY A 280 -6.70 16.24 -19.72
CA GLY A 280 -7.14 15.86 -21.07
C GLY A 280 -8.64 15.93 -21.35
N GLY A 281 -9.46 16.49 -20.46
CA GLY A 281 -10.94 16.56 -20.61
C GLY A 281 -11.56 17.93 -20.28
N GLU A 282 -12.81 18.15 -20.71
CA GLU A 282 -13.57 19.42 -20.64
C GLU A 282 -13.86 19.96 -19.22
N THR A 283 -13.63 19.17 -18.17
CA THR A 283 -13.65 19.62 -16.78
C THR A 283 -12.24 19.55 -16.19
N ALA A 284 -11.65 20.70 -15.83
CA ALA A 284 -10.25 20.80 -15.40
C ALA A 284 -9.91 20.03 -14.10
N TRP A 285 -10.89 19.66 -13.27
CA TRP A 285 -10.68 19.07 -11.94
C TRP A 285 -11.63 17.90 -11.65
N ASP A 286 -11.14 16.86 -10.96
CA ASP A 286 -11.88 15.63 -10.66
C ASP A 286 -12.15 15.45 -9.15
N THR A 287 -13.36 15.00 -8.82
CA THR A 287 -13.77 14.67 -7.45
C THR A 287 -13.30 13.29 -6.97
N GLY A 288 -12.89 12.39 -7.87
CA GLY A 288 -12.40 11.04 -7.58
C GLY A 288 -11.21 11.03 -6.61
N ALA A 289 -11.16 10.08 -5.67
CA ALA A 289 -10.08 9.98 -4.70
C ALA A 289 -8.95 9.10 -5.24
N THR A 290 -7.72 9.58 -5.17
CA THR A 290 -6.50 8.81 -5.47
C THR A 290 -5.85 8.30 -4.18
N ASN A 291 -4.89 7.39 -4.28
CA ASN A 291 -4.09 6.99 -3.12
C ASN A 291 -3.43 8.21 -2.43
N ALA A 292 -3.02 9.21 -3.22
CA ALA A 292 -2.42 10.46 -2.72
C ALA A 292 -3.41 11.33 -1.91
N ASP A 293 -4.72 11.11 -2.05
CA ASP A 293 -5.75 11.76 -1.23
C ASP A 293 -6.05 10.96 0.04
N LEU A 294 -5.86 9.64 -0.02
CA LEU A 294 -6.31 8.70 0.99
C LEU A 294 -5.22 8.28 1.98
N TYR A 295 -3.94 8.46 1.66
CA TYR A 295 -2.85 7.95 2.49
C TYR A 295 -1.71 8.95 2.68
N CYS A 296 -1.11 8.90 3.87
CA CYS A 296 0.03 9.73 4.24
C CYS A 296 1.25 9.38 3.37
N HIS A 297 1.89 10.39 2.79
CA HIS A 297 3.06 10.20 1.92
C HIS A 297 4.35 9.79 2.67
N ARG A 298 4.30 9.74 3.99
CA ARG A 298 5.42 9.36 4.89
C ARG A 298 5.19 8.01 5.55
N CYS A 299 4.11 7.87 6.32
CA CYS A 299 3.87 6.66 7.12
C CYS A 299 2.80 5.72 6.52
N LEU A 300 2.23 6.06 5.36
CA LEU A 300 1.17 5.29 4.68
C LEU A 300 -0.11 5.07 5.50
N ARG A 301 -0.28 5.76 6.64
CA ARG A 301 -1.54 5.76 7.40
C ARG A 301 -2.65 6.41 6.57
N GLN A 302 -3.85 5.84 6.61
CA GLN A 302 -5.02 6.41 5.96
C GLN A 302 -5.33 7.82 6.53
N LEU A 303 -5.66 8.75 5.64
CA LEU A 303 -5.92 10.14 5.95
C LEU A 303 -7.40 10.35 6.23
N LEU A 304 -7.70 10.74 7.47
CA LEU A 304 -9.02 11.27 7.83
C LEU A 304 -9.09 12.78 7.58
N ALA A 305 -8.06 13.51 8.00
CA ALA A 305 -7.90 14.95 7.81
C ALA A 305 -6.43 15.24 7.50
N SER A 306 -6.11 15.49 6.23
CA SER A 306 -4.72 15.69 5.80
C SER A 306 -4.13 17.02 6.26
N VAL A 307 -2.84 17.02 6.58
CA VAL A 307 -1.98 18.20 6.57
C VAL A 307 -1.35 18.29 5.17
N PRO A 308 -1.74 19.28 4.34
CA PRO A 308 -1.18 19.41 3.00
C PRO A 308 0.25 19.98 3.05
N CYS A 309 1.07 19.61 2.07
CA CYS A 309 2.35 20.28 1.85
C CYS A 309 2.15 21.79 1.58
N GLN A 310 3.11 22.61 2.01
CA GLN A 310 3.12 24.03 1.72
C GLN A 310 3.62 24.33 0.29
N GLY A 311 4.49 23.50 -0.29
CA GLY A 311 5.06 23.75 -1.63
C GLY A 311 4.20 23.20 -2.78
N CYS A 312 3.62 22.02 -2.63
CA CYS A 312 2.88 21.32 -3.69
C CYS A 312 1.45 20.96 -3.26
N SER A 313 0.57 20.66 -4.23
CA SER A 313 -0.79 20.16 -3.98
C SER A 313 -0.89 18.63 -3.86
N TYR A 314 0.19 17.93 -4.22
CA TYR A 314 0.22 16.47 -4.29
C TYR A 314 0.44 15.82 -2.91
N ALA A 315 1.51 16.19 -2.21
CA ALA A 315 1.90 15.54 -0.96
C ALA A 315 1.00 15.92 0.22
N LYS A 316 0.55 14.89 0.96
CA LYS A 316 -0.36 14.98 2.10
C LYS A 316 0.11 14.09 3.24
N TYR A 317 -0.07 14.57 4.47
CA TYR A 317 0.41 13.91 5.68
C TYR A 317 -0.71 13.74 6.71
N CYS A 318 -0.57 12.74 7.58
CA CYS A 318 -1.57 12.50 8.63
C CYS A 318 -1.42 13.45 9.83
N SER A 319 -0.26 14.10 9.98
CA SER A 319 0.04 15.02 11.07
C SER A 319 1.13 16.01 10.67
N GLN A 320 1.26 17.09 11.44
CA GLN A 320 2.33 18.07 11.25
C GLN A 320 3.70 17.41 11.40
N HIS A 321 3.87 16.54 12.41
CA HIS A 321 5.10 15.77 12.59
C HIS A 321 5.49 14.94 11.35
N CYS A 322 4.54 14.26 10.69
CA CYS A 322 4.84 13.53 9.46
C CYS A 322 5.23 14.46 8.30
N ALA A 323 4.64 15.66 8.23
CA ALA A 323 5.00 16.67 7.24
C ALA A 323 6.42 17.19 7.47
N ASP A 324 6.77 17.54 8.71
CA ASP A 324 8.07 18.10 9.09
C ASP A 324 9.19 17.09 8.84
N VAL A 325 9.04 15.84 9.32
CA VAL A 325 10.03 14.78 9.10
C VAL A 325 10.23 14.51 7.61
N ALA A 326 9.14 14.44 6.84
CA ALA A 326 9.25 14.24 5.40
C ALA A 326 9.97 15.41 4.72
N TRP A 327 9.63 16.64 5.10
CA TRP A 327 10.26 17.86 4.57
C TRP A 327 11.76 17.88 4.82
N GLU A 328 12.17 17.63 6.07
CA GLU A 328 13.57 17.62 6.50
C GLU A 328 14.39 16.55 5.77
N GLN A 329 13.83 15.34 5.62
CA GLN A 329 14.59 14.19 5.12
C GLN A 329 14.64 14.10 3.60
N TYR A 330 13.56 14.41 2.87
CA TYR A 330 13.52 14.17 1.42
C TYR A 330 12.59 15.10 0.64
N HIS A 331 11.43 15.46 1.19
CA HIS A 331 10.38 16.11 0.42
C HIS A 331 10.74 17.56 0.05
N ARG A 332 11.58 18.26 0.82
CA ARG A 332 12.09 19.59 0.42
C ARG A 332 12.75 19.56 -0.97
N THR A 333 13.46 18.48 -1.27
CA THR A 333 14.16 18.26 -2.55
C THR A 333 13.21 17.72 -3.61
N GLU A 334 12.27 16.85 -3.22
CA GLU A 334 11.31 16.25 -4.16
C GLU A 334 10.17 17.20 -4.57
N CYS A 335 9.86 18.22 -3.76
CA CYS A 335 8.62 19.00 -3.88
C CYS A 335 8.45 19.66 -5.26
N SER A 336 9.50 20.32 -5.77
CA SER A 336 9.48 20.95 -7.10
C SER A 336 9.68 19.96 -8.25
N LEU A 337 10.07 18.73 -7.94
CA LEU A 337 10.27 17.64 -8.91
C LEU A 337 9.02 16.76 -9.06
N GLY A 338 7.93 17.03 -8.32
CA GLY A 338 6.76 16.15 -8.24
C GLY A 338 6.24 15.68 -9.59
N ALA A 339 6.01 16.60 -10.53
CA ALA A 339 5.55 16.27 -11.88
C ALA A 339 6.55 15.38 -12.65
N LEU A 340 7.86 15.65 -12.51
CA LEU A 340 8.92 14.86 -13.12
C LEU A 340 8.98 13.45 -12.54
N LEU A 341 8.92 13.31 -11.22
CA LEU A 341 8.95 12.02 -10.52
C LEU A 341 7.73 11.17 -10.85
N LEU A 342 6.54 11.78 -10.94
CA LEU A 342 5.32 11.09 -11.38
C LEU A 342 5.42 10.66 -12.85
N THR A 343 6.04 11.46 -13.71
CA THR A 343 6.26 11.15 -15.13
C THR A 343 7.29 10.04 -15.32
N LEU A 344 8.38 10.03 -14.55
CA LEU A 344 9.45 9.02 -14.64
C LEU A 344 9.15 7.75 -13.83
N GLY A 345 8.05 7.73 -13.09
CA GLY A 345 7.54 6.55 -12.42
C GLY A 345 8.12 6.33 -11.02
N VAL A 346 7.45 5.42 -10.29
CA VAL A 346 7.72 5.16 -8.88
C VAL A 346 9.14 4.66 -8.64
N PHE A 347 9.76 3.94 -9.58
CA PHE A 347 11.11 3.42 -9.38
C PHE A 347 12.15 4.54 -9.31
N CYS A 348 12.05 5.54 -10.19
CA CYS A 348 12.92 6.71 -10.15
C CYS A 348 12.71 7.52 -8.86
N HIS A 349 11.47 7.62 -8.38
CA HIS A 349 11.16 8.29 -7.11
C HIS A 349 11.74 7.55 -5.91
N VAL A 350 11.58 6.23 -5.83
CA VAL A 350 12.18 5.43 -4.75
C VAL A 350 13.70 5.55 -4.78
N ALA A 351 14.33 5.50 -5.96
CA ALA A 351 15.78 5.64 -6.10
C ALA A 351 16.28 7.00 -5.61
N LEU A 352 15.63 8.11 -6.00
CA LEU A 352 15.97 9.45 -5.50
C LEU A 352 15.80 9.53 -3.97
N ARG A 353 14.67 9.06 -3.43
CA ARG A 353 14.42 9.09 -1.99
C ARG A 353 15.42 8.24 -1.22
N THR A 354 15.86 7.12 -1.79
CA THR A 354 16.88 6.24 -1.19
C THR A 354 18.19 7.00 -0.97
N VAL A 355 18.68 7.70 -2.00
CA VAL A 355 19.95 8.46 -1.89
C VAL A 355 19.83 9.67 -0.96
N LEU A 356 18.66 10.31 -0.90
CA LEU A 356 18.40 11.42 0.04
C LEU A 356 18.40 10.94 1.49
N LEU A 357 17.74 9.81 1.78
CA LEU A 357 17.70 9.21 3.12
C LEU A 357 19.07 8.67 3.55
N ALA A 358 19.84 8.11 2.63
CA ALA A 358 21.20 7.64 2.90
C ALA A 358 22.16 8.80 3.20
N GLY A 359 21.98 9.94 2.52
CA GLY A 359 22.88 11.09 2.59
C GLY A 359 24.14 10.92 1.74
N PHE A 360 24.62 12.04 1.17
CA PHE A 360 25.69 12.01 0.18
C PHE A 360 27.02 11.41 0.69
N ALA A 361 27.38 11.61 1.96
CA ALA A 361 28.60 11.05 2.54
C ALA A 361 28.64 9.52 2.46
N GLU A 362 27.51 8.87 2.77
CA GLU A 362 27.42 7.41 2.72
C GLU A 362 27.29 6.90 1.28
N VAL A 363 26.52 7.60 0.44
CA VAL A 363 26.40 7.31 -1.00
C VAL A 363 27.76 7.34 -1.68
N SER A 364 28.51 8.44 -1.51
CA SER A 364 29.83 8.62 -2.13
C SER A 364 30.86 7.60 -1.63
N ARG A 365 30.82 7.24 -0.34
CA ARG A 365 31.66 6.19 0.24
C ARG A 365 31.46 4.84 -0.45
N LEU A 366 30.21 4.39 -0.61
CA LEU A 366 29.89 3.07 -1.18
C LEU A 366 30.05 3.03 -2.71
N VAL A 367 29.71 4.11 -3.41
CA VAL A 367 29.99 4.23 -4.85
C VAL A 367 31.50 4.25 -5.10
N GLY A 368 32.27 5.03 -4.32
CA GLY A 368 33.73 5.07 -4.42
C GLY A 368 34.39 3.72 -4.19
N TRP A 369 33.91 2.94 -3.21
CA TRP A 369 34.38 1.56 -3.00
C TRP A 369 34.09 0.63 -4.17
N SER A 370 32.99 0.85 -4.89
CA SER A 370 32.65 0.06 -6.08
C SER A 370 33.63 0.32 -7.24
N HIS A 371 34.19 1.53 -7.33
CA HIS A 371 35.22 1.91 -8.32
C HIS A 371 36.63 1.41 -7.98
N GLY A 372 36.90 1.21 -6.69
CA GLY A 372 38.23 0.96 -6.13
C GLY A 372 38.94 -0.33 -6.55
N GLY A 373 38.34 -1.14 -7.44
CA GLY A 373 39.07 -2.17 -8.18
C GLY A 373 39.83 -3.17 -7.31
N ASP A 374 39.27 -3.60 -6.19
CA ASP A 374 39.65 -4.93 -5.69
C ASP A 374 39.00 -5.92 -6.67
N LYS A 375 39.81 -6.60 -7.50
CA LYS A 375 39.31 -7.60 -8.44
C LYS A 375 38.54 -8.74 -7.73
N ASP A 376 38.64 -8.80 -6.40
CA ASP A 376 37.84 -9.64 -5.51
C ASP A 376 36.38 -9.19 -5.32
N LEU A 377 35.99 -7.95 -5.67
CA LEU A 377 34.62 -7.41 -5.45
C LEU A 377 33.71 -7.49 -6.68
N GLN A 378 34.28 -7.72 -7.87
CA GLN A 378 33.50 -8.15 -9.04
C GLN A 378 33.01 -9.59 -8.89
N ASN A 379 33.52 -10.31 -7.88
CA ASN A 379 32.94 -11.58 -7.45
C ASN A 379 32.86 -11.72 -5.91
N PRO A 380 31.80 -11.22 -5.25
CA PRO A 380 31.57 -11.41 -3.81
C PRO A 380 31.51 -12.89 -3.37
N GLU A 381 31.33 -13.81 -4.32
CA GLU A 381 31.28 -15.27 -4.13
C GLU A 381 32.64 -15.84 -3.71
N ALA A 382 33.76 -15.17 -4.05
CA ALA A 382 35.10 -15.67 -3.79
C ALA A 382 35.58 -15.52 -2.32
N ARG A 383 34.91 -14.69 -1.50
CA ARG A 383 35.28 -14.44 -0.09
C ARG A 383 34.60 -15.37 0.91
N CYS A 384 33.54 -16.07 0.53
CA CYS A 384 32.84 -16.99 1.43
C CYS A 384 33.48 -18.38 1.34
N LYS A 385 34.32 -18.73 2.32
CA LYS A 385 34.81 -20.11 2.45
C LYS A 385 33.61 -21.05 2.67
N PRO A 386 33.57 -22.23 2.01
CA PRO A 386 32.56 -23.24 2.30
C PRO A 386 32.64 -23.63 3.78
N LEU A 387 31.51 -23.64 4.47
CA LEU A 387 31.37 -24.25 5.80
C LEU A 387 31.46 -25.78 5.65
N SER A 388 32.66 -26.31 5.42
CA SER A 388 32.96 -27.71 5.74
C SER A 388 33.77 -27.77 7.02
N GLU A 389 33.18 -28.40 8.03
CA GLU A 389 33.74 -28.87 9.31
C GLU A 389 33.73 -27.89 10.51
N ALA A 390 32.86 -28.25 11.47
CA ALA A 390 32.73 -27.86 12.89
C ALA A 390 32.07 -26.51 13.27
N PRO A 391 31.13 -26.51 14.24
CA PRO A 391 30.39 -25.33 14.68
C PRO A 391 31.10 -24.62 15.84
N ASP A 392 31.79 -23.51 15.56
CA ASP A 392 32.09 -22.52 16.60
C ASP A 392 31.15 -21.32 16.45
N ALA A 393 30.30 -21.16 17.48
CA ALA A 393 29.31 -20.10 17.60
C ALA A 393 30.00 -18.74 17.77
N GLY A 394 30.29 -18.06 16.66
CA GLY A 394 30.82 -16.69 16.70
C GLY A 394 31.44 -16.14 15.41
N ALA A 395 31.68 -16.97 14.38
CA ALA A 395 32.37 -16.55 13.16
C ALA A 395 31.47 -16.32 11.92
N GLY A 396 30.17 -16.61 12.03
CA GLY A 396 29.29 -16.94 10.87
C GLY A 396 28.83 -15.83 9.92
N ALA A 397 29.32 -14.58 10.02
CA ALA A 397 28.86 -13.50 9.12
C ALA A 397 29.97 -12.56 8.62
N ARG A 398 31.23 -12.76 9.02
CA ARG A 398 32.33 -11.93 8.52
C ARG A 398 32.56 -12.18 7.03
N GLY A 399 32.21 -11.21 6.20
CA GLY A 399 32.41 -11.26 4.75
C GLY A 399 31.14 -11.37 3.91
N ILE A 400 29.96 -11.51 4.53
CA ILE A 400 28.68 -11.51 3.79
C ILE A 400 28.38 -10.07 3.31
N PRO A 401 28.11 -9.85 2.01
CA PRO A 401 27.81 -8.52 1.48
C PRO A 401 26.60 -7.86 2.15
N GLY A 402 26.78 -6.65 2.67
CA GLY A 402 25.77 -5.89 3.41
C GLY A 402 25.93 -5.94 4.93
N CYS A 403 26.73 -6.86 5.47
CA CYS A 403 27.13 -6.83 6.88
C CYS A 403 28.10 -5.66 7.15
N ASP A 404 28.03 -5.10 8.36
CA ASP A 404 28.97 -4.10 8.85
C ASP A 404 30.33 -4.71 9.25
N SER A 405 31.24 -3.88 9.78
CA SER A 405 32.57 -4.32 10.24
C SER A 405 32.53 -5.33 11.40
N ASN A 406 31.42 -5.41 12.12
CA ASN A 406 31.19 -6.37 13.20
C ASN A 406 30.55 -7.67 12.70
N GLY A 407 30.20 -7.76 11.41
CA GLY A 407 29.47 -8.88 10.82
C GLY A 407 27.95 -8.81 11.04
N GLN A 408 27.41 -7.68 11.46
CA GLN A 408 25.97 -7.51 11.67
C GLN A 408 25.29 -7.04 10.38
N TYR A 409 24.18 -7.68 10.01
CA TYR A 409 23.32 -7.27 8.90
C TYR A 409 22.20 -6.37 9.42
N GLN A 410 22.39 -5.06 9.27
CA GLN A 410 21.43 -4.07 9.76
C GLN A 410 20.58 -3.52 8.61
N SER A 411 19.32 -3.15 8.89
CA SER A 411 18.44 -2.42 7.98
C SER A 411 19.01 -1.01 7.74
N SER A 412 19.95 -0.95 6.82
CA SER A 412 20.86 0.17 6.61
C SER A 412 21.07 0.40 5.12
N TYR A 413 21.59 1.57 4.76
CA TYR A 413 21.93 1.83 3.37
C TYR A 413 23.05 0.90 2.86
N GLN A 414 23.99 0.49 3.72
CA GLN A 414 25.00 -0.50 3.38
C GLN A 414 24.37 -1.85 2.97
N ALA A 415 23.41 -2.37 3.74
CA ALA A 415 22.67 -3.57 3.37
C ALA A 415 21.92 -3.40 2.03
N LEU A 416 21.21 -2.26 1.87
CA LEU A 416 20.46 -1.93 0.66
C LEU A 416 21.35 -1.84 -0.58
N PHE A 417 22.48 -1.15 -0.50
CA PHE A 417 23.42 -0.97 -1.60
C PHE A 417 23.98 -2.29 -2.12
N HIS A 418 24.09 -3.29 -1.25
CA HIS A 418 24.54 -4.64 -1.58
C HIS A 418 23.41 -5.60 -1.99
N LEU A 419 22.14 -5.17 -2.04
CA LEU A 419 21.08 -5.96 -2.67
C LEU A 419 21.41 -6.19 -4.16
N LEU A 420 20.97 -7.31 -4.74
CA LEU A 420 21.41 -7.70 -6.08
C LEU A 420 20.75 -6.83 -7.17
N PRO A 421 21.52 -6.09 -7.99
CA PRO A 421 20.96 -5.30 -9.08
C PRO A 421 20.83 -6.10 -10.40
N HIS A 422 21.50 -7.25 -10.53
CA HIS A 422 21.59 -8.04 -11.77
C HIS A 422 21.97 -7.23 -13.03
N ILE A 423 22.89 -6.26 -12.89
CA ILE A 423 23.25 -5.27 -13.94
C ILE A 423 23.53 -5.91 -15.30
N GLU A 424 24.19 -7.06 -15.33
CA GLU A 424 24.56 -7.75 -16.56
C GLU A 424 23.39 -8.48 -17.24
N GLN A 425 22.33 -8.80 -16.49
CA GLN A 425 21.18 -9.56 -16.98
C GLN A 425 20.03 -8.68 -17.49
N HIS A 426 20.04 -7.39 -17.16
CA HIS A 426 19.10 -6.41 -17.71
C HIS A 426 19.35 -6.17 -19.20
N SER A 427 18.27 -6.00 -19.97
CA SER A 427 18.42 -5.65 -21.38
C SER A 427 19.11 -4.28 -21.53
N PRO A 428 19.97 -4.11 -22.55
CA PRO A 428 20.62 -2.82 -22.81
C PRO A 428 19.63 -1.66 -22.99
N GLU A 429 18.48 -1.92 -23.63
CA GLU A 429 17.37 -0.97 -23.79
C GLU A 429 16.83 -0.48 -22.44
N HIS A 430 16.63 -1.41 -21.51
CA HIS A 430 16.11 -1.09 -20.18
C HIS A 430 17.13 -0.28 -19.39
N LYS A 431 18.40 -0.70 -19.37
CA LYS A 431 19.50 0.05 -18.75
C LYS A 431 19.60 1.46 -19.29
N PHE A 432 19.45 1.63 -20.61
CA PHE A 432 19.46 2.91 -21.26
C PHE A 432 18.29 3.81 -20.83
N LEU A 433 17.07 3.29 -20.78
CA LEU A 433 15.89 4.01 -20.28
C LEU A 433 16.09 4.49 -18.83
N CYS A 434 16.56 3.60 -17.96
CA CYS A 434 16.83 3.93 -16.55
C CYS A 434 17.90 5.02 -16.45
N THR A 435 18.97 4.91 -17.23
CA THR A 435 20.06 5.89 -17.29
C THR A 435 19.55 7.27 -17.70
N LEU A 436 18.82 7.38 -18.82
CA LEU A 436 18.26 8.66 -19.26
C LEU A 436 17.32 9.28 -18.23
N SER A 437 16.50 8.45 -17.57
CA SER A 437 15.53 8.92 -16.57
C SER A 437 16.24 9.46 -15.32
N VAL A 438 17.28 8.78 -14.84
CA VAL A 438 18.07 9.21 -13.68
C VAL A 438 18.88 10.46 -13.99
N VAL A 439 19.51 10.55 -15.16
CA VAL A 439 20.26 11.74 -15.57
C VAL A 439 19.32 12.95 -15.71
N ALA A 440 18.11 12.77 -16.24
CA ALA A 440 17.12 13.84 -16.33
C ALA A 440 16.74 14.40 -14.95
N ILE A 441 16.62 13.54 -13.93
CA ILE A 441 16.38 13.99 -12.54
C ILE A 441 17.57 14.81 -12.03
N CYS A 442 18.79 14.33 -12.23
CA CYS A 442 20.00 15.01 -11.76
C CYS A 442 20.19 16.37 -12.45
N LYS A 443 19.92 16.47 -13.75
CA LYS A 443 19.91 17.75 -14.47
C LYS A 443 18.87 18.71 -13.90
N GLN A 444 17.66 18.22 -13.58
CA GLN A 444 16.62 19.05 -12.99
C GLN A 444 16.97 19.50 -11.56
N LEU A 445 17.64 18.65 -10.77
CA LEU A 445 18.16 19.02 -9.45
C LEU A 445 19.17 20.18 -9.56
N GLN A 446 20.10 20.10 -10.51
CA GLN A 446 21.07 21.17 -10.78
C GLN A 446 20.37 22.46 -11.24
N ALA A 447 19.45 22.36 -12.21
CA ALA A 447 18.72 23.50 -12.73
C ALA A 447 17.83 24.18 -11.68
N ALA A 448 17.26 23.42 -10.75
CA ALA A 448 16.47 23.94 -9.63
C ALA A 448 17.33 24.49 -8.47
N GLY A 449 18.67 24.41 -8.56
CA GLY A 449 19.58 24.84 -7.49
C GLY A 449 19.49 23.97 -6.23
N LEU A 450 19.00 22.74 -6.35
CA LEU A 450 18.78 21.82 -5.22
C LEU A 450 19.99 20.93 -4.91
N GLU A 451 21.07 21.08 -5.68
CA GLU A 451 22.31 20.32 -5.50
C GLU A 451 22.85 20.44 -4.06
N ALA A 452 22.94 21.65 -3.51
CA ALA A 452 23.41 21.83 -2.14
C ALA A 452 22.55 21.08 -1.10
N ALA A 453 21.24 20.96 -1.33
CA ALA A 453 20.33 20.24 -0.44
C ALA A 453 20.48 18.71 -0.53
N VAL A 454 21.01 18.20 -1.64
CA VAL A 454 21.40 16.79 -1.84
C VAL A 454 22.75 16.50 -1.19
N LEU A 455 23.70 17.44 -1.31
CA LEU A 455 25.08 17.26 -0.87
C LEU A 455 25.32 17.58 0.62
N SER A 456 24.50 18.45 1.22
CA SER A 456 24.73 18.98 2.57
C SER A 456 23.60 18.61 3.54
N GLN A 457 23.95 18.23 4.77
CA GLN A 457 23.04 18.26 5.93
C GLN A 457 22.99 19.67 6.58
N GLU A 458 22.99 20.75 5.80
CA GLU A 458 22.93 22.11 6.37
C GLU A 458 21.49 22.62 6.59
N SER A 459 21.34 23.46 7.62
CA SER A 459 20.09 23.91 8.22
C SER A 459 19.15 24.70 7.28
N PRO A 460 17.82 24.72 7.53
CA PRO A 460 16.78 25.19 6.60
C PRO A 460 16.85 26.67 6.17
N GLU A 461 17.57 27.52 6.89
CA GLU A 461 17.40 28.97 6.80
C GLU A 461 18.20 29.64 5.66
N GLN A 462 19.12 28.92 5.00
CA GLN A 462 19.98 29.49 3.96
C GLN A 462 19.59 29.12 2.52
N CYS A 463 18.62 28.22 2.32
CA CYS A 463 18.24 27.73 0.99
C CYS A 463 17.21 28.62 0.24
N LEU A 464 16.66 29.66 0.90
CA LEU A 464 15.57 30.49 0.36
C LEU A 464 16.02 31.78 -0.36
N LYS A 465 17.33 32.01 -0.54
CA LYS A 465 17.82 33.13 -1.35
C LYS A 465 18.27 32.60 -2.71
N PRO A 466 17.70 33.07 -3.84
CA PRO A 466 18.26 32.80 -5.15
C PRO A 466 19.63 33.49 -5.20
N LYS A 467 20.71 32.70 -5.07
CA LYS A 467 22.03 33.18 -5.46
C LYS A 467 21.97 33.38 -6.97
N THR A 468 22.16 34.62 -7.42
CA THR A 468 22.29 34.97 -8.83
C THR A 468 23.32 34.05 -9.48
N SER A 469 22.85 33.22 -10.40
CA SER A 469 23.63 32.24 -11.17
C SER A 469 24.67 32.97 -12.03
N GLU A 470 25.94 32.81 -11.68
CA GLU A 470 27.02 32.87 -12.65
C GLU A 470 26.92 31.62 -13.51
N LYS A 471 26.62 31.82 -14.81
CA LYS A 471 26.58 30.82 -15.91
C LYS A 471 26.85 29.37 -15.47
N THR A 472 25.78 28.63 -15.21
CA THR A 472 25.82 27.18 -15.00
C THR A 472 26.46 26.51 -16.22
N SER A 473 27.57 25.81 -16.00
CA SER A 473 28.05 24.79 -16.93
C SER A 473 26.90 23.81 -17.20
N ASP A 474 26.67 23.48 -18.47
CA ASP A 474 25.64 22.52 -18.91
C ASP A 474 26.01 21.05 -18.54
N GLU A 475 27.18 20.87 -17.94
CA GLU A 475 27.68 19.59 -17.45
C GLU A 475 27.26 19.35 -15.99
N LEU A 476 26.86 18.12 -15.67
CA LEU A 476 26.58 17.67 -14.30
C LEU A 476 27.86 17.67 -13.45
N SER A 477 27.76 18.13 -12.21
CA SER A 477 28.84 18.05 -11.23
C SER A 477 29.30 16.61 -10.97
N ALA A 478 30.52 16.44 -10.44
CA ALA A 478 31.06 15.12 -10.12
C ALA A 478 30.24 14.42 -9.02
N GLU A 479 29.75 15.21 -8.08
CA GLU A 479 28.91 14.79 -6.98
C GLU A 479 27.55 14.32 -7.48
N LEU A 480 26.88 15.08 -8.37
CA LEU A 480 25.62 14.64 -8.98
C LEU A 480 25.79 13.44 -9.89
N LYS A 481 26.94 13.26 -10.56
CA LYS A 481 27.24 12.02 -11.30
C LYS A 481 27.34 10.81 -10.36
N THR A 482 27.92 10.98 -9.17
CA THR A 482 27.97 9.93 -8.12
C THR A 482 26.56 9.59 -7.62
N VAL A 483 25.72 10.61 -7.39
CA VAL A 483 24.31 10.43 -7.02
C VAL A 483 23.54 9.70 -8.12
N ALA A 484 23.74 10.10 -9.38
CA ALA A 484 23.13 9.44 -10.53
C ALA A 484 23.54 7.97 -10.65
N GLU A 485 24.79 7.64 -10.38
CA GLU A 485 25.26 6.25 -10.41
C GLU A 485 24.59 5.40 -9.33
N ALA A 486 24.49 5.91 -8.10
CA ALA A 486 23.76 5.24 -7.02
C ALA A 486 22.27 5.09 -7.34
N MET A 487 21.63 6.15 -7.84
CA MET A 487 20.23 6.10 -8.26
C MET A 487 20.02 5.06 -9.37
N LEU A 488 20.89 5.00 -10.39
CA LEU A 488 20.80 4.01 -11.46
C LEU A 488 20.91 2.59 -10.91
N ARG A 489 21.84 2.35 -9.97
CA ARG A 489 21.93 1.08 -9.25
C ARG A 489 20.61 0.73 -8.58
N HIS A 490 20.03 1.67 -7.83
CA HIS A 490 18.78 1.42 -7.10
C HIS A 490 17.59 1.19 -8.03
N VAL A 491 17.48 1.91 -9.15
CA VAL A 491 16.42 1.64 -10.14
C VAL A 491 16.49 0.20 -10.65
N LEU A 492 17.69 -0.30 -10.94
CA LEU A 492 17.88 -1.69 -11.37
C LEU A 492 17.62 -2.70 -10.24
N GLN A 493 18.01 -2.37 -9.00
CA GLN A 493 17.69 -3.20 -7.82
C GLN A 493 16.19 -3.31 -7.55
N LEU A 494 15.41 -2.26 -7.82
CA LEU A 494 13.97 -2.24 -7.55
C LEU A 494 13.21 -3.30 -8.36
N GLN A 495 13.69 -3.67 -9.54
CA GLN A 495 13.07 -4.76 -10.29
C GLN A 495 13.13 -6.10 -9.53
N CYS A 496 14.19 -6.32 -8.74
CA CYS A 496 14.44 -7.60 -8.09
C CYS A 496 14.14 -7.61 -6.59
N ASN A 497 14.25 -6.46 -5.91
CA ASN A 497 14.26 -6.39 -4.45
C ASN A 497 13.17 -5.45 -3.88
N ALA A 498 12.40 -4.77 -4.74
CA ALA A 498 11.34 -3.90 -4.25
C ALA A 498 10.17 -4.73 -3.71
N GLN A 499 9.67 -4.35 -2.54
CA GLN A 499 8.44 -4.90 -1.99
C GLN A 499 7.26 -4.00 -2.31
N ALA A 500 6.16 -4.60 -2.76
CA ALA A 500 4.87 -3.93 -2.81
C ALA A 500 4.24 -3.96 -1.41
N ILE A 501 4.09 -2.79 -0.78
CA ILE A 501 3.29 -2.67 0.44
C ILE A 501 1.82 -2.72 0.02
N THR A 502 1.10 -3.71 0.53
CA THR A 502 -0.30 -3.93 0.23
C THR A 502 -1.19 -3.56 1.40
N VAL A 503 -2.37 -3.02 1.11
CA VAL A 503 -3.42 -2.77 2.10
C VAL A 503 -4.73 -3.37 1.63
N MET A 504 -5.57 -3.76 2.58
CA MET A 504 -6.92 -4.23 2.29
C MET A 504 -7.84 -3.02 2.07
N GLN A 505 -8.28 -2.81 0.84
CA GLN A 505 -9.21 -1.74 0.47
C GLN A 505 -10.64 -2.28 0.38
N GLU A 506 -11.58 -1.60 1.03
CA GLU A 506 -13.00 -1.94 1.02
C GLU A 506 -13.66 -1.64 -0.34
N LEU A 507 -14.49 -2.56 -0.83
CA LEU A 507 -15.35 -2.37 -2.00
C LEU A 507 -16.73 -1.86 -1.54
N GLY A 508 -17.10 -0.64 -1.98
CA GLY A 508 -18.43 -0.06 -1.79
C GLY A 508 -18.53 0.94 -0.63
N PRO A 509 -19.71 1.56 -0.42
CA PRO A 509 -19.93 2.46 0.71
C PRO A 509 -19.90 1.65 2.02
N GLY A 510 -19.03 2.04 2.97
CA GLY A 510 -18.71 1.34 4.22
C GLY A 510 -19.84 1.15 5.25
N ASP A 511 -21.11 1.17 4.82
CA ASP A 511 -22.30 0.88 5.63
C ASP A 511 -22.85 -0.54 5.38
N GLY A 512 -22.10 -1.42 4.71
CA GLY A 512 -22.54 -2.77 4.36
C GLY A 512 -22.46 -3.75 5.54
N ALA A 513 -23.43 -4.67 5.66
CA ALA A 513 -23.46 -5.71 6.70
C ALA A 513 -22.32 -6.75 6.59
N VAL A 514 -21.69 -6.85 5.41
CA VAL A 514 -20.52 -7.68 5.13
C VAL A 514 -19.59 -6.87 4.23
N VAL A 515 -18.37 -6.63 4.69
CA VAL A 515 -17.40 -5.77 4.00
C VAL A 515 -16.52 -6.64 3.10
N ASN A 516 -16.58 -6.40 1.78
CA ASN A 516 -15.64 -7.04 0.86
C ASN A 516 -14.35 -6.22 0.79
N LYS A 517 -13.20 -6.86 0.98
CA LYS A 517 -11.88 -6.20 1.01
C LYS A 517 -10.97 -6.85 -0.03
N LYS A 518 -10.35 -6.05 -0.89
CA LYS A 518 -9.33 -6.51 -1.83
C LYS A 518 -7.95 -5.99 -1.44
N PRO A 519 -6.88 -6.80 -1.57
CA PRO A 519 -5.52 -6.30 -1.43
C PRO A 519 -5.20 -5.38 -2.62
N VAL A 520 -4.74 -4.17 -2.34
CA VAL A 520 -4.24 -3.24 -3.36
C VAL A 520 -2.80 -2.84 -3.05
N ARG A 521 -1.98 -2.71 -4.09
CA ARG A 521 -0.63 -2.17 -3.97
C ARG A 521 -0.74 -0.69 -3.62
N LEU A 522 -0.34 -0.35 -2.39
CA LEU A 522 -0.37 1.01 -1.89
C LEU A 522 0.94 1.74 -2.17
N ALA A 523 2.08 1.09 -1.92
CA ALA A 523 3.39 1.71 -2.04
C ALA A 523 4.44 0.71 -2.55
N THR A 524 5.58 1.26 -2.97
CA THR A 524 6.80 0.50 -3.30
C THR A 524 7.87 0.86 -2.30
N ALA A 525 8.58 -0.14 -1.76
CA ALA A 525 9.53 0.06 -0.68
C ALA A 525 10.75 -0.87 -0.79
N PHE A 526 11.85 -0.47 -0.13
CA PHE A 526 12.98 -1.35 0.15
C PHE A 526 12.97 -1.77 1.61
N PHE A 527 13.16 -3.08 1.82
CA PHE A 527 13.29 -3.71 3.12
C PHE A 527 14.55 -4.59 3.09
N PRO A 528 15.74 -4.03 3.42
CA PRO A 528 17.00 -4.75 3.25
C PRO A 528 17.05 -6.14 3.90
N VAL A 529 16.45 -6.31 5.08
CA VAL A 529 16.45 -7.60 5.79
C VAL A 529 15.39 -8.54 5.22
N LEU A 530 14.19 -8.06 4.91
CA LEU A 530 13.14 -8.84 4.26
C LEU A 530 13.60 -9.40 2.90
N SER A 531 14.41 -8.64 2.15
CA SER A 531 14.98 -9.05 0.88
C SER A 531 15.99 -10.21 0.98
N LEU A 532 16.33 -10.68 2.18
CA LEU A 532 17.13 -11.91 2.39
C LEU A 532 16.28 -13.20 2.30
N LEU A 533 14.95 -13.09 2.27
CA LEU A 533 14.07 -14.24 2.14
C LEU A 533 13.95 -14.68 0.68
N ASN A 534 14.59 -15.79 0.32
CA ASN A 534 14.48 -16.35 -1.02
C ASN A 534 13.08 -16.83 -1.38
N HIS A 535 12.88 -17.06 -2.68
CA HIS A 535 11.59 -17.44 -3.23
C HIS A 535 11.27 -18.94 -3.03
N SER A 536 10.03 -19.23 -2.63
CA SER A 536 9.33 -20.48 -2.89
C SER A 536 7.90 -20.19 -3.35
N CYS A 537 7.39 -20.95 -4.31
CA CYS A 537 5.99 -20.82 -4.74
C CYS A 537 4.98 -21.36 -3.72
N CYS A 538 5.47 -22.07 -2.69
CA CYS A 538 4.76 -22.46 -1.49
C CYS A 538 5.61 -22.04 -0.27
N PRO A 539 5.57 -20.76 0.13
CA PRO A 539 6.42 -20.26 1.20
C PRO A 539 5.98 -20.83 2.56
N ASN A 540 6.95 -20.95 3.47
CA ASN A 540 6.70 -21.29 4.88
C ASN A 540 6.47 -20.05 5.76
N THR A 541 6.31 -18.89 5.14
CA THR A 541 6.03 -17.62 5.83
C THR A 541 4.79 -16.92 5.30
N SER A 542 4.34 -15.92 6.04
CA SER A 542 3.37 -14.91 5.63
C SER A 542 3.90 -13.53 5.95
N VAL A 543 3.66 -12.59 5.03
CA VAL A 543 4.10 -11.20 5.15
C VAL A 543 2.87 -10.31 5.26
N SER A 544 2.88 -9.43 6.25
CA SER A 544 1.83 -8.44 6.49
C SER A 544 2.46 -7.06 6.67
N PHE A 545 1.70 -6.01 6.36
CA PHE A 545 2.16 -4.64 6.47
C PHE A 545 1.27 -3.83 7.41
N SER A 546 1.90 -2.99 8.24
CA SER A 546 1.23 -1.97 9.04
C SER A 546 1.91 -0.62 8.78
N GLY A 547 1.29 0.20 7.95
CA GLY A 547 1.93 1.42 7.44
C GLY A 547 3.20 1.08 6.64
N THR A 548 4.36 1.52 7.13
CA THR A 548 5.68 1.24 6.54
C THR A 548 6.38 0.02 7.13
N ALA A 549 5.81 -0.61 8.16
CA ALA A 549 6.40 -1.77 8.81
C ALA A 549 5.97 -3.07 8.13
N ALA A 550 6.93 -3.94 7.82
CA ALA A 550 6.70 -5.32 7.42
C ALA A 550 6.84 -6.25 8.64
N THR A 551 5.92 -7.19 8.78
CA THR A 551 6.04 -8.30 9.74
C THR A 551 5.96 -9.62 9.00
N VAL A 552 6.94 -10.49 9.23
CA VAL A 552 6.99 -11.86 8.71
C VAL A 552 6.70 -12.83 9.84
N ARG A 553 5.79 -13.76 9.60
CA ARG A 553 5.42 -14.84 10.52
C ARG A 553 5.58 -16.19 9.83
N ALA A 554 5.91 -17.23 10.61
CA ALA A 554 5.87 -18.60 10.11
C ALA A 554 4.42 -18.99 9.81
N SER A 555 4.12 -19.38 8.56
CA SER A 555 2.79 -19.86 8.19
C SER A 555 2.63 -21.37 8.44
N GLN A 556 3.76 -22.07 8.56
CA GLN A 556 3.86 -23.51 8.75
C GLN A 556 5.02 -23.82 9.73
N PRO A 557 5.13 -25.03 10.28
CA PRO A 557 6.28 -25.42 11.06
C PRO A 557 7.56 -25.35 10.22
N ILE A 558 8.63 -24.77 10.76
CA ILE A 558 9.94 -24.68 10.09
C ILE A 558 10.97 -25.39 10.97
N PRO A 559 11.36 -26.63 10.63
CA PRO A 559 12.42 -27.36 11.33
C PRO A 559 13.76 -26.62 11.30
N ARG A 560 14.57 -26.81 12.35
CA ARG A 560 15.93 -26.30 12.41
C ARG A 560 16.72 -26.67 11.15
N GLY A 561 17.44 -25.70 10.61
CA GLY A 561 18.28 -25.85 9.42
C GLY A 561 17.53 -25.65 8.09
N GLN A 562 16.20 -25.57 8.09
CA GLN A 562 15.45 -25.21 6.89
C GLN A 562 15.53 -23.72 6.59
N GLU A 563 15.50 -23.41 5.31
CA GLU A 563 15.46 -22.04 4.81
C GLU A 563 14.07 -21.42 5.00
N VAL A 564 14.06 -20.12 5.24
CA VAL A 564 12.86 -19.32 5.40
C VAL A 564 12.54 -18.65 4.07
N PHE A 565 11.39 -18.98 3.51
CA PHE A 565 11.03 -18.59 2.15
C PHE A 565 9.91 -17.54 2.14
N HIS A 566 10.02 -16.59 1.21
CA HIS A 566 8.96 -15.71 0.78
C HIS A 566 8.43 -16.12 -0.61
N CYS A 567 7.36 -15.49 -1.10
CA CYS A 567 6.82 -15.75 -2.44
C CYS A 567 6.78 -14.45 -3.25
N TYR A 568 7.76 -14.29 -4.15
CA TYR A 568 7.93 -13.11 -5.03
C TYR A 568 6.87 -12.98 -6.13
N GLY A 569 6.12 -14.05 -6.38
CA GLY A 569 5.17 -14.15 -7.48
C GLY A 569 3.87 -14.81 -7.01
N PRO A 570 3.05 -15.31 -7.94
CA PRO A 570 1.82 -16.00 -7.59
C PRO A 570 2.10 -17.33 -6.87
N HIS A 571 1.35 -17.56 -5.79
CA HIS A 571 1.35 -18.83 -5.07
C HIS A 571 0.93 -19.99 -5.98
N ARG A 572 1.46 -21.20 -5.75
CA ARG A 572 1.11 -22.43 -6.51
C ARG A 572 -0.39 -22.71 -6.63
N CYS A 573 -1.19 -22.29 -5.65
CA CYS A 573 -2.64 -22.49 -5.64
C CYS A 573 -3.39 -21.54 -6.59
N ARG A 574 -2.73 -20.46 -7.05
CA ARG A 574 -3.36 -19.41 -7.87
C ARG A 574 -2.98 -19.51 -9.35
N MET A 575 -1.83 -20.10 -9.66
CA MET A 575 -1.27 -20.07 -11.01
C MET A 575 -0.41 -21.31 -11.28
N GLY A 576 -0.51 -21.86 -12.49
CA GLY A 576 0.27 -23.02 -12.91
C GLY A 576 1.77 -22.72 -13.09
N VAL A 577 2.60 -23.76 -13.07
CA VAL A 577 4.06 -23.64 -13.06
C VAL A 577 4.61 -22.86 -14.26
N ALA A 578 4.11 -23.08 -15.48
CA ALA A 578 4.62 -22.40 -16.68
C ALA A 578 4.45 -20.87 -16.58
N GLU A 579 3.27 -20.41 -16.17
CA GLU A 579 2.99 -18.98 -15.98
C GLU A 579 3.76 -18.41 -14.78
N ARG A 580 3.87 -19.17 -13.67
CA ARG A 580 4.68 -18.77 -12.50
C ARG A 580 6.14 -18.56 -12.90
N GLN A 581 6.75 -19.50 -13.63
CA GLN A 581 8.13 -19.36 -14.12
C GLN A 581 8.29 -18.15 -15.03
N GLN A 582 7.36 -17.95 -15.96
CA GLN A 582 7.39 -16.79 -16.86
C GLN A 582 7.37 -15.47 -16.09
N LEU A 583 6.55 -15.34 -15.05
CA LEU A 583 6.53 -14.15 -14.19
C LEU A 583 7.79 -14.01 -13.33
N LEU A 584 8.40 -15.12 -12.91
CA LEU A 584 9.62 -15.10 -12.08
C LEU A 584 10.89 -14.75 -12.88
N ARG A 585 10.89 -14.90 -14.21
CA ARG A 585 12.01 -14.49 -15.08
C ARG A 585 12.43 -13.03 -14.88
N GLN A 586 11.54 -12.16 -14.42
CA GLN A 586 11.87 -10.76 -14.12
C GLN A 586 12.94 -10.60 -13.01
N TYR A 587 13.10 -11.62 -12.16
CA TYR A 587 14.09 -11.71 -11.08
C TYR A 587 15.36 -12.46 -11.51
N PHE A 588 15.47 -12.85 -12.78
CA PHE A 588 16.67 -13.47 -13.35
C PHE A 588 17.07 -14.82 -12.73
N PHE A 589 16.10 -15.61 -12.29
CA PHE A 589 16.31 -16.99 -11.83
C PHE A 589 15.17 -17.90 -12.30
N GLU A 590 15.38 -19.21 -12.17
CA GLU A 590 14.36 -20.24 -12.40
C GLU A 590 14.04 -20.96 -11.07
N CYS A 591 12.75 -21.10 -10.76
CA CYS A 591 12.32 -21.64 -9.47
C CYS A 591 12.31 -23.17 -9.48
N HIS A 592 13.10 -23.79 -8.61
CA HIS A 592 13.18 -25.23 -8.45
C HIS A 592 12.57 -25.72 -7.11
N CYS A 593 11.61 -24.97 -6.55
CA CYS A 593 10.96 -25.37 -5.32
C CYS A 593 10.17 -26.69 -5.51
N GLN A 594 9.95 -27.43 -4.42
CA GLN A 594 9.25 -28.71 -4.43
C GLN A 594 7.94 -28.67 -5.22
N SER A 595 7.14 -27.61 -5.07
CA SER A 595 5.87 -27.46 -5.77
C SER A 595 6.00 -27.17 -7.28
N CYS A 596 7.12 -26.62 -7.74
CA CYS A 596 7.41 -26.53 -9.18
C CYS A 596 7.81 -27.90 -9.73
N LEU A 597 8.66 -28.62 -8.99
CA LEU A 597 9.15 -29.94 -9.42
C LEU A 597 7.99 -30.95 -9.54
N GLU A 598 7.11 -31.01 -8.53
CA GLU A 598 5.93 -31.89 -8.53
C GLU A 598 4.96 -31.59 -9.67
N GLU A 599 4.76 -30.32 -10.03
CA GLU A 599 3.84 -29.93 -11.10
C GLU A 599 4.41 -30.19 -12.51
N LEU A 600 5.74 -30.33 -12.61
CA LEU A 600 6.43 -30.64 -13.87
C LEU A 600 6.52 -32.15 -14.14
N GLU A 601 6.12 -33.01 -13.20
CA GLU A 601 6.08 -34.46 -13.42
C GLU A 601 5.01 -34.84 -14.46
N PRO A 602 5.35 -35.66 -15.48
CA PRO A 602 4.50 -35.89 -16.66
C PRO A 602 3.13 -36.53 -16.38
N ASP A 603 2.95 -37.19 -15.23
CA ASP A 603 1.69 -37.83 -14.83
C ASP A 603 0.89 -37.01 -13.80
N VAL A 604 1.42 -35.87 -13.34
CA VAL A 604 0.79 -35.03 -12.31
C VAL A 604 0.13 -33.82 -12.97
N LYS A 605 -1.19 -33.87 -13.12
CA LYS A 605 -1.94 -32.67 -13.52
C LYS A 605 -1.81 -31.59 -12.45
N SER A 606 -1.49 -30.37 -12.86
CA SER A 606 -1.49 -29.20 -11.97
C SER A 606 -2.77 -29.12 -11.14
N VAL A 607 -2.62 -28.90 -9.83
CA VAL A 607 -3.74 -28.73 -8.88
C VAL A 607 -4.69 -27.60 -9.34
N VAL A 608 -4.14 -26.54 -9.94
CA VAL A 608 -4.92 -25.43 -10.50
C VAL A 608 -5.71 -25.88 -11.72
N SER A 609 -5.08 -26.64 -12.62
CA SER A 609 -5.71 -27.14 -13.85
C SER A 609 -6.84 -28.14 -13.56
N MET A 610 -6.69 -28.99 -12.53
CA MET A 610 -7.75 -29.91 -12.12
C MET A 610 -8.96 -29.17 -11.54
N ARG A 611 -8.71 -28.19 -10.67
CA ARG A 611 -9.78 -27.54 -9.90
C ARG A 611 -10.44 -26.38 -10.63
N ASN A 612 -9.77 -25.73 -11.58
CA ASN A 612 -10.34 -24.73 -12.48
C ASN A 612 -10.66 -25.32 -13.86
N SER A 613 -11.30 -26.49 -13.89
CA SER A 613 -11.59 -27.19 -15.14
C SER A 613 -13.02 -26.94 -15.65
N PHE A 614 -13.19 -27.08 -16.97
CA PHE A 614 -14.50 -27.06 -17.62
C PHE A 614 -15.19 -28.41 -17.51
N CYS A 615 -16.52 -28.41 -17.41
CA CYS A 615 -17.35 -29.60 -17.42
C CYS A 615 -18.17 -29.73 -18.70
N CYS A 616 -18.55 -30.96 -19.03
CA CYS A 616 -19.38 -31.26 -20.17
C CYS A 616 -20.83 -30.80 -19.90
N PRO A 617 -21.46 -30.01 -20.79
CA PRO A 617 -22.83 -29.54 -20.58
C PRO A 617 -23.88 -30.67 -20.57
N LYS A 618 -23.54 -31.86 -21.07
CA LYS A 618 -24.48 -33.00 -21.15
C LYS A 618 -24.37 -33.96 -19.96
N CYS A 619 -23.15 -34.31 -19.56
CA CYS A 619 -22.91 -35.37 -18.56
C CYS A 619 -22.10 -34.89 -17.36
N GLN A 620 -21.71 -33.61 -17.32
CA GLN A 620 -20.96 -32.99 -16.22
C GLN A 620 -19.56 -33.58 -15.97
N ALA A 621 -19.12 -34.55 -16.77
CA ALA A 621 -17.75 -35.04 -16.73
C ALA A 621 -16.75 -33.96 -17.19
N GLN A 622 -15.51 -34.03 -16.71
CA GLN A 622 -14.46 -33.06 -17.02
C GLN A 622 -14.18 -33.00 -18.53
N MET A 623 -13.92 -31.80 -19.05
CA MET A 623 -13.47 -31.60 -20.43
C MET A 623 -11.93 -31.66 -20.46
N GLN A 624 -11.36 -32.43 -21.37
CA GLN A 624 -9.92 -32.69 -21.47
C GLN A 624 -9.40 -32.57 -22.91
N GLY A 625 -8.12 -32.21 -23.05
CA GLY A 625 -7.44 -31.98 -24.33
C GLY A 625 -6.45 -30.82 -24.24
N GLU A 626 -5.31 -30.91 -24.91
CA GLU A 626 -4.26 -29.87 -24.87
C GLU A 626 -4.42 -28.81 -25.97
N GLU A 627 -5.15 -29.13 -27.04
CA GLU A 627 -5.38 -28.25 -28.19
C GLU A 627 -6.63 -27.36 -28.01
N ASP A 628 -6.99 -26.65 -29.07
CA ASP A 628 -8.17 -25.77 -29.22
C ASP A 628 -9.48 -26.52 -28.96
N THR A 629 -9.54 -27.82 -29.25
CA THR A 629 -10.73 -28.66 -29.01
C THR A 629 -10.60 -29.49 -27.74
N LEU A 630 -11.50 -29.27 -26.79
CA LEU A 630 -11.67 -30.07 -25.59
C LEU A 630 -12.75 -31.13 -25.80
N CYS A 631 -12.44 -32.37 -25.44
CA CYS A 631 -13.36 -33.51 -25.50
C CYS A 631 -13.81 -33.91 -24.10
N CYS A 632 -15.05 -34.38 -23.97
CA CYS A 632 -15.53 -34.95 -22.73
C CYS A 632 -14.67 -36.16 -22.32
N SER A 633 -14.29 -36.21 -21.03
CA SER A 633 -13.53 -37.34 -20.47
C SER A 633 -14.35 -38.63 -20.34
N ASN A 634 -15.68 -38.54 -20.39
CA ASN A 634 -16.53 -39.71 -20.41
C ASN A 634 -16.57 -40.31 -21.83
N GLU A 635 -16.01 -41.51 -21.98
CA GLU A 635 -15.95 -42.23 -23.26
C GLU A 635 -17.33 -42.46 -23.90
N ALA A 636 -18.40 -42.53 -23.09
CA ALA A 636 -19.77 -42.66 -23.60
C ALA A 636 -20.37 -41.33 -24.10
N CYS A 637 -19.64 -40.21 -24.00
CA CYS A 637 -20.11 -38.87 -24.34
C CYS A 637 -19.25 -38.23 -25.42
N ALA A 638 -19.73 -38.21 -26.66
CA ALA A 638 -19.03 -37.58 -27.80
C ALA A 638 -19.12 -36.04 -27.83
N THR A 639 -19.26 -35.39 -26.67
CA THR A 639 -19.35 -33.92 -26.62
C THR A 639 -17.94 -33.32 -26.67
N SER A 640 -17.73 -32.39 -27.59
CA SER A 640 -16.54 -31.55 -27.65
C SER A 640 -16.92 -30.07 -27.68
N ALA A 641 -15.99 -29.22 -27.25
CA ALA A 641 -16.15 -27.76 -27.26
C ALA A 641 -14.81 -27.09 -27.55
N SER A 642 -14.84 -25.93 -28.20
CA SER A 642 -13.64 -25.09 -28.35
C SER A 642 -13.28 -24.44 -27.01
N ARG A 643 -11.99 -24.47 -26.67
CA ARG A 643 -11.39 -23.88 -25.48
C ARG A 643 -11.56 -22.36 -25.46
N GLU A 644 -11.40 -21.71 -26.61
CA GLU A 644 -11.57 -20.27 -26.83
C GLU A 644 -13.01 -19.88 -26.54
N ASN A 645 -13.98 -20.65 -27.02
CA ASN A 645 -15.40 -20.39 -26.76
C ASN A 645 -15.71 -20.48 -25.25
N LEU A 646 -15.25 -21.54 -24.57
CA LEU A 646 -15.43 -21.68 -23.12
C LEU A 646 -14.72 -20.56 -22.33
N SER A 647 -13.54 -20.14 -22.78
CA SER A 647 -12.79 -19.03 -22.18
C SER A 647 -13.50 -17.69 -22.37
N CYS A 648 -14.08 -17.43 -23.54
CA CYS A 648 -14.91 -16.25 -23.80
C CYS A 648 -16.17 -16.25 -22.91
N ARG A 649 -16.83 -17.40 -22.73
CA ARG A 649 -17.97 -17.53 -21.79
C ARG A 649 -17.56 -17.26 -20.35
N LEU A 650 -16.40 -17.74 -19.93
CA LEU A 650 -15.83 -17.46 -18.61
C LEU A 650 -15.61 -15.95 -18.40
N GLN A 651 -15.06 -15.26 -19.40
CA GLN A 651 -14.86 -13.81 -19.35
C GLN A 651 -16.18 -13.03 -19.29
N ASP A 652 -17.19 -13.41 -20.08
CA ASP A 652 -18.52 -12.77 -20.00
C ASP A 652 -19.15 -12.96 -18.61
N LEU A 653 -19.03 -14.16 -18.04
CA LEU A 653 -19.51 -14.46 -16.70
C LEU A 653 -18.83 -13.56 -15.65
N GLN A 654 -17.50 -13.41 -15.69
CA GLN A 654 -16.76 -12.51 -14.82
C GLN A 654 -17.23 -11.05 -14.95
N GLN A 655 -17.49 -10.57 -16.17
CA GLN A 655 -18.02 -9.22 -16.39
C GLN A 655 -19.44 -9.07 -15.83
N GLN A 656 -20.30 -10.09 -15.95
CA GLN A 656 -21.63 -10.07 -15.36
C GLN A 656 -21.59 -10.05 -13.82
N ILE A 657 -20.67 -10.81 -13.19
CA ILE A 657 -20.46 -10.78 -11.74
C ILE A 657 -20.02 -9.38 -11.30
N GLN A 658 -19.07 -8.75 -12.00
CA GLN A 658 -18.63 -7.38 -11.69
C GLN A 658 -19.79 -6.37 -11.78
N LYS A 659 -20.62 -6.45 -12.83
CA LYS A 659 -21.83 -5.63 -12.94
C LYS A 659 -22.79 -5.83 -11.77
N ALA A 660 -22.87 -7.05 -11.21
CA ALA A 660 -23.73 -7.33 -10.05
C ALA A 660 -23.21 -6.63 -8.80
N SER A 661 -21.89 -6.62 -8.61
CA SER A 661 -21.21 -5.89 -7.53
C SER A 661 -21.42 -4.37 -7.64
N ASP A 662 -21.42 -3.84 -8.85
CA ASP A 662 -21.72 -2.42 -9.11
C ASP A 662 -23.19 -2.09 -8.76
N LEU A 663 -24.12 -2.97 -9.11
CA LEU A 663 -25.54 -2.84 -8.73
C LEU A 663 -25.72 -2.88 -7.21
N LEU A 664 -25.00 -3.75 -6.51
CA LEU A 664 -25.02 -3.82 -5.06
C LEU A 664 -24.51 -2.53 -4.43
N SER A 665 -23.41 -1.99 -4.95
CA SER A 665 -22.85 -0.69 -4.54
C SER A 665 -23.83 0.47 -4.78
N ALA A 666 -24.64 0.37 -5.84
CA ALA A 666 -25.73 1.30 -6.15
C ALA A 666 -27.03 1.04 -5.34
N ARG A 667 -26.99 0.18 -4.30
CA ARG A 667 -28.12 -0.21 -3.45
C ARG A 667 -29.28 -0.89 -4.21
N LYS A 668 -28.99 -1.58 -5.32
CA LYS A 668 -29.97 -2.32 -6.14
C LYS A 668 -29.86 -3.83 -5.93
N ALA A 669 -29.98 -4.28 -4.67
CA ALA A 669 -29.79 -5.67 -4.28
C ALA A 669 -30.72 -6.66 -5.04
N ASP A 670 -31.98 -6.30 -5.28
CA ASP A 670 -32.94 -7.15 -6.01
C ASP A 670 -32.57 -7.42 -7.48
N GLN A 671 -31.83 -6.50 -8.11
CA GLN A 671 -31.34 -6.69 -9.48
C GLN A 671 -30.05 -7.52 -9.46
N ALA A 672 -29.16 -7.24 -8.51
CA ALA A 672 -27.91 -7.98 -8.33
C ALA A 672 -28.17 -9.47 -8.09
N ILE A 673 -29.09 -9.84 -7.18
CA ILE A 673 -29.40 -11.24 -6.89
C ILE A 673 -29.92 -12.00 -8.12
N LYS A 674 -30.82 -11.40 -8.90
CA LYS A 674 -31.36 -12.04 -10.11
C LYS A 674 -30.26 -12.30 -11.15
N MET A 675 -29.33 -11.36 -11.28
CA MET A 675 -28.22 -11.49 -12.20
C MET A 675 -27.23 -12.57 -11.73
N LEU A 676 -26.88 -12.60 -10.43
CA LEU A 676 -25.98 -13.61 -9.87
C LEU A 676 -26.57 -15.02 -9.93
N LEU A 677 -27.87 -15.19 -9.66
CA LEU A 677 -28.52 -16.50 -9.81
C LEU A 677 -28.50 -16.99 -11.26
N LYS A 678 -28.68 -16.08 -12.23
CA LYS A 678 -28.53 -16.40 -13.65
C LYS A 678 -27.08 -16.79 -13.99
N CYS A 679 -26.09 -16.05 -13.47
CA CYS A 679 -24.68 -16.37 -13.63
C CYS A 679 -24.38 -17.77 -13.06
N GLN A 680 -24.89 -18.09 -11.88
CA GLN A 680 -24.71 -19.39 -11.23
C GLN A 680 -25.25 -20.55 -12.08
N MET A 681 -26.44 -20.37 -12.68
CA MET A 681 -27.01 -21.37 -13.59
C MET A 681 -26.19 -21.53 -14.88
N ASP A 682 -25.73 -20.42 -15.47
CA ASP A 682 -24.89 -20.46 -16.67
C ASP A 682 -23.55 -21.14 -16.39
N ALA A 683 -22.88 -20.75 -15.31
CA ALA A 683 -21.63 -21.33 -14.84
C ALA A 683 -21.72 -22.85 -14.67
N GLY A 684 -22.77 -23.35 -13.99
CA GLY A 684 -22.98 -24.79 -13.78
C GLY A 684 -23.20 -25.60 -15.07
N SER A 685 -23.38 -24.94 -16.22
CA SER A 685 -23.46 -25.63 -17.51
C SER A 685 -22.11 -25.95 -18.15
N PHE A 686 -21.01 -25.34 -17.67
CA PHE A 686 -19.68 -25.51 -18.29
C PHE A 686 -18.49 -25.42 -17.34
N LEU A 687 -18.68 -25.03 -16.08
CA LEU A 687 -17.63 -25.02 -15.05
C LEU A 687 -17.82 -26.23 -14.12
N SER A 688 -16.70 -26.83 -13.72
CA SER A 688 -16.71 -27.82 -12.64
C SER A 688 -17.29 -27.23 -11.34
N PRO A 689 -17.96 -28.04 -10.49
CA PRO A 689 -18.45 -27.59 -9.19
C PRO A 689 -17.35 -27.04 -8.29
N GLU A 690 -16.11 -27.53 -8.45
CA GLU A 690 -14.95 -27.05 -7.70
C GLU A 690 -14.37 -25.75 -8.26
N HIS A 691 -14.75 -25.27 -9.44
CA HIS A 691 -14.12 -24.10 -10.07
C HIS A 691 -14.11 -22.86 -9.16
N LEU A 692 -12.98 -22.15 -9.02
CA LEU A 692 -12.85 -21.04 -8.07
C LEU A 692 -13.91 -19.93 -8.27
N LEU A 693 -14.25 -19.61 -9.52
CA LEU A 693 -15.34 -18.67 -9.86
C LEU A 693 -16.71 -19.11 -9.30
N MET A 694 -16.97 -20.40 -9.11
CA MET A 694 -18.16 -20.87 -8.41
C MET A 694 -18.15 -20.40 -6.95
N GLY A 695 -17.00 -20.51 -6.27
CA GLY A 695 -16.81 -19.98 -4.92
C GLY A 695 -16.97 -18.46 -4.85
N GLU A 696 -16.42 -17.72 -5.82
CA GLU A 696 -16.59 -16.27 -5.91
C GLU A 696 -18.06 -15.87 -6.10
N MET A 697 -18.82 -16.57 -6.94
CA MET A 697 -20.25 -16.29 -7.11
C MET A 697 -21.04 -16.57 -5.83
N GLU A 698 -20.72 -17.66 -5.12
CA GLU A 698 -21.34 -18.00 -3.84
C GLU A 698 -21.05 -16.91 -2.78
N ASP A 699 -19.83 -16.36 -2.74
CA ASP A 699 -19.48 -15.22 -1.88
C ASP A 699 -20.31 -13.96 -2.23
N HIS A 700 -20.43 -13.61 -3.52
CA HIS A 700 -21.25 -12.47 -3.95
C HIS A 700 -22.73 -12.68 -3.61
N LEU A 701 -23.27 -13.89 -3.79
CA LEU A 701 -24.64 -14.22 -3.38
C LEU A 701 -24.81 -14.07 -1.87
N ALA A 702 -23.86 -14.54 -1.07
CA ALA A 702 -23.87 -14.37 0.38
C ALA A 702 -23.94 -12.89 0.78
N GLN A 703 -23.14 -12.04 0.13
CA GLN A 703 -23.14 -10.59 0.37
C GLN A 703 -24.49 -9.94 0.05
N VAL A 704 -25.12 -10.32 -1.08
CA VAL A 704 -26.42 -9.78 -1.46
C VAL A 704 -27.51 -10.25 -0.48
N TYR A 705 -27.53 -11.52 -0.08
CA TYR A 705 -28.48 -12.01 0.91
C TYR A 705 -28.31 -11.36 2.29
N ALA A 706 -27.07 -11.11 2.72
CA ALA A 706 -26.79 -10.38 3.96
C ALA A 706 -27.32 -8.93 3.89
N THR A 707 -27.15 -8.25 2.75
CA THR A 707 -27.70 -6.90 2.51
C THR A 707 -29.23 -6.88 2.57
N LEU A 708 -29.87 -7.99 2.17
CA LEU A 708 -31.32 -8.17 2.26
C LEU A 708 -31.80 -8.63 3.65
N GLY A 709 -30.91 -8.77 4.64
CA GLY A 709 -31.21 -9.28 5.98
C GLY A 709 -31.56 -10.77 6.04
N LYS A 710 -31.28 -11.53 4.97
CA LYS A 710 -31.55 -12.97 4.87
C LYS A 710 -30.33 -13.77 5.34
N TRP A 711 -30.03 -13.67 6.63
CA TRP A 711 -28.79 -14.20 7.23
C TRP A 711 -28.56 -15.69 7.03
N GLN A 712 -29.61 -16.51 7.12
CA GLN A 712 -29.50 -17.96 6.99
C GLN A 712 -29.13 -18.40 5.56
N GLU A 713 -29.73 -17.75 4.54
CA GLU A 713 -29.35 -17.98 3.14
C GLU A 713 -27.95 -17.46 2.85
N ALA A 714 -27.60 -16.30 3.40
CA ALA A 714 -26.25 -15.73 3.28
C ALA A 714 -25.19 -16.70 3.83
N ALA A 715 -25.42 -17.25 5.02
CA ALA A 715 -24.54 -18.24 5.64
C ALA A 715 -24.43 -19.52 4.81
N ARG A 716 -25.53 -20.00 4.21
CA ARG A 716 -25.54 -21.20 3.35
C ARG A 716 -24.67 -21.00 2.11
N HIS A 717 -24.79 -19.86 1.44
CA HIS A 717 -23.98 -19.52 0.27
C HIS A 717 -22.49 -19.39 0.66
N LEU A 718 -22.20 -18.70 1.76
CA LEU A 718 -20.81 -18.51 2.18
C LEU A 718 -20.13 -19.82 2.63
N LYS A 719 -20.85 -20.76 3.26
CA LYS A 719 -20.33 -22.09 3.59
C LYS A 719 -19.87 -22.86 2.34
N LYS A 720 -20.62 -22.77 1.23
CA LYS A 720 -20.20 -23.36 -0.06
C LYS A 720 -18.95 -22.68 -0.63
N SER A 721 -18.87 -21.36 -0.51
CA SER A 721 -17.66 -20.62 -0.91
C SER A 721 -16.44 -21.09 -0.11
N ILE A 722 -16.57 -21.23 1.21
CA ILE A 722 -15.52 -21.74 2.11
C ILE A 722 -15.06 -23.14 1.68
N GLU A 723 -15.97 -24.06 1.37
CA GLU A 723 -15.62 -25.41 0.90
C GLU A 723 -14.73 -25.36 -0.35
N ILE A 724 -15.08 -24.51 -1.33
CA ILE A 724 -14.30 -24.33 -2.55
C ILE A 724 -12.93 -23.70 -2.27
N VAL A 725 -12.89 -22.65 -1.43
CA VAL A 725 -11.65 -21.96 -1.05
C VAL A 725 -10.72 -22.88 -0.26
N GLU A 726 -11.23 -23.67 0.67
CA GLU A 726 -10.46 -24.67 1.44
C GLU A 726 -9.89 -25.75 0.53
N MET A 727 -10.65 -26.21 -0.46
CA MET A 727 -10.12 -27.13 -1.46
C MET A 727 -8.91 -26.49 -2.16
N HIS A 728 -9.02 -25.25 -2.64
CA HIS A 728 -7.99 -24.57 -3.43
C HIS A 728 -6.73 -24.21 -2.65
N HIS A 729 -6.90 -23.55 -1.51
CA HIS A 729 -5.83 -22.90 -0.75
C HIS A 729 -5.40 -23.69 0.48
N GLY A 730 -6.22 -24.65 0.92
CA GLY A 730 -6.04 -25.42 2.15
C GLY A 730 -6.78 -24.80 3.34
N PRO A 731 -7.13 -25.62 4.34
CA PRO A 731 -8.01 -25.23 5.45
C PRO A 731 -7.39 -24.25 6.46
N SER A 732 -6.07 -24.05 6.40
CA SER A 732 -5.31 -23.12 7.25
C SER A 732 -4.77 -21.92 6.48
N SER A 733 -5.30 -21.66 5.27
CA SER A 733 -4.86 -20.56 4.42
C SER A 733 -5.45 -19.21 4.86
N VAL A 734 -4.78 -18.11 4.48
CA VAL A 734 -5.28 -16.75 4.72
C VAL A 734 -6.64 -16.56 4.03
N GLU A 735 -6.80 -17.10 2.84
CA GLU A 735 -8.04 -17.05 2.06
C GLU A 735 -9.20 -17.70 2.82
N THR A 736 -9.01 -18.91 3.36
CA THR A 736 -10.01 -19.56 4.22
C THR A 736 -10.30 -18.74 5.48
N GLY A 737 -9.27 -18.15 6.11
CA GLY A 737 -9.44 -17.27 7.26
C GLY A 737 -10.34 -16.07 6.97
N HIS A 738 -10.18 -15.43 5.80
CA HIS A 738 -11.03 -14.30 5.39
C HIS A 738 -12.48 -14.69 5.09
N GLU A 739 -12.70 -15.84 4.45
CA GLU A 739 -14.08 -16.33 4.21
C GLU A 739 -14.78 -16.70 5.52
N LEU A 740 -14.06 -17.31 6.47
CA LEU A 740 -14.57 -17.58 7.81
C LEU A 740 -14.86 -16.29 8.59
N PHE A 741 -14.04 -15.25 8.41
CA PHE A 741 -14.29 -13.94 9.01
C PHE A 741 -15.62 -13.34 8.51
N LYS A 742 -15.88 -13.37 7.20
CA LYS A 742 -17.19 -12.96 6.64
C LYS A 742 -18.34 -13.81 7.20
N LEU A 743 -18.14 -15.12 7.37
CA LEU A 743 -19.16 -16.01 7.91
C LEU A 743 -19.46 -15.70 9.37
N ALA A 744 -18.43 -15.39 10.16
CA ALA A 744 -18.60 -14.92 11.53
C ALA A 744 -19.47 -13.66 11.57
N GLN A 745 -19.24 -12.67 10.71
CA GLN A 745 -20.06 -11.46 10.63
C GLN A 745 -21.52 -11.75 10.28
N ILE A 746 -21.76 -12.62 9.28
CA ILE A 746 -23.12 -13.02 8.88
C ILE A 746 -23.85 -13.73 10.03
N LEU A 747 -23.19 -14.69 10.69
CA LEU A 747 -23.80 -15.46 11.78
C LEU A 747 -24.04 -14.61 13.03
N PHE A 748 -23.12 -13.69 13.33
CA PHE A 748 -23.26 -12.71 14.42
C PHE A 748 -24.48 -11.80 14.19
N ASN A 749 -24.57 -11.20 13.00
CA ASN A 749 -25.71 -10.35 12.63
C ASN A 749 -27.04 -11.13 12.54
N GLY A 750 -26.97 -12.41 12.21
CA GLY A 750 -28.10 -13.34 12.21
C GLY A 750 -28.48 -13.92 13.57
N PHE A 751 -27.77 -13.56 14.65
CA PHE A 751 -27.95 -14.11 16.01
C PHE A 751 -27.83 -15.64 16.12
N ALA A 752 -27.09 -16.28 15.21
CA ALA A 752 -26.80 -17.71 15.26
C ALA A 752 -25.62 -17.98 16.21
N VAL A 753 -25.85 -17.79 17.52
CA VAL A 753 -24.79 -17.63 18.53
C VAL A 753 -23.77 -18.78 18.56
N SER A 754 -24.25 -20.03 18.62
CA SER A 754 -23.34 -21.19 18.72
C SER A 754 -22.47 -21.36 17.46
N GLU A 755 -23.06 -21.18 16.28
CA GLU A 755 -22.33 -21.26 15.02
C GLU A 755 -21.36 -20.08 14.85
N ALA A 756 -21.76 -18.88 15.29
CA ALA A 756 -20.92 -17.69 15.27
C ALA A 756 -19.68 -17.89 16.15
N LEU A 757 -19.83 -18.36 17.39
CA LEU A 757 -18.70 -18.60 18.30
C LEU A 757 -17.71 -19.64 17.75
N SER A 758 -18.22 -20.75 17.19
CA SER A 758 -17.36 -21.77 16.57
C SER A 758 -16.62 -21.22 15.35
N THR A 759 -17.30 -20.46 14.50
CA THR A 759 -16.71 -19.83 13.31
C THR A 759 -15.66 -18.79 13.70
N ILE A 760 -15.95 -17.94 14.70
CA ILE A 760 -15.03 -16.94 15.23
C ILE A 760 -13.76 -17.62 15.76
N GLN A 761 -13.88 -18.68 16.55
CA GLN A 761 -12.72 -19.39 17.09
C GLN A 761 -11.82 -19.97 15.97
N ARG A 762 -12.44 -20.50 14.91
CA ARG A 762 -11.71 -21.03 13.76
C ARG A 762 -11.02 -19.92 12.95
N ALA A 763 -11.73 -18.83 12.66
CA ALA A 763 -11.19 -17.66 11.97
C ALA A 763 -10.04 -17.02 12.75
N GLU A 764 -10.21 -16.83 14.06
CA GLU A 764 -9.20 -16.30 14.99
C GLU A 764 -7.94 -17.17 14.97
N GLY A 765 -8.10 -18.51 15.05
CA GLY A 765 -6.97 -19.44 15.03
C GLY A 765 -6.14 -19.38 13.74
N ILE A 766 -6.80 -19.25 12.59
CA ILE A 766 -6.12 -19.17 11.28
C ILE A 766 -5.49 -17.78 11.10
N LEU A 767 -6.27 -16.70 11.24
CA LEU A 767 -5.79 -15.34 10.97
C LEU A 767 -4.67 -14.92 11.93
N SER A 768 -4.68 -15.41 13.18
CA SER A 768 -3.63 -15.09 14.16
C SER A 768 -2.26 -15.62 13.73
N VAL A 769 -2.20 -16.73 12.99
CA VAL A 769 -0.95 -17.26 12.43
C VAL A 769 -0.34 -16.28 11.42
N HIS A 770 -1.18 -15.60 10.64
CA HIS A 770 -0.71 -14.77 9.53
C HIS A 770 -0.52 -13.29 9.88
N PHE A 771 -1.37 -12.72 10.74
CA PHE A 771 -1.38 -11.29 11.04
C PHE A 771 -1.01 -10.95 12.50
N GLY A 772 -1.10 -11.92 13.41
CA GLY A 772 -0.91 -11.70 14.84
C GLY A 772 -2.07 -10.94 15.52
N PRO A 773 -2.07 -10.86 16.86
CA PRO A 773 -3.23 -10.41 17.63
C PRO A 773 -3.60 -8.92 17.48
N GLN A 774 -2.70 -8.09 16.95
CA GLN A 774 -2.94 -6.65 16.78
C GLN A 774 -3.70 -6.31 15.49
N SER A 775 -3.99 -7.29 14.63
CA SER A 775 -4.78 -7.06 13.42
C SER A 775 -6.20 -6.59 13.77
N ALA A 776 -6.68 -5.55 13.10
CA ALA A 776 -8.04 -5.04 13.28
C ALA A 776 -9.12 -6.11 13.06
N GLN A 777 -8.90 -7.05 12.12
CA GLN A 777 -9.83 -8.17 11.89
C GLN A 777 -9.91 -9.11 13.10
N ILE A 778 -8.78 -9.36 13.77
CA ILE A 778 -8.74 -10.23 14.94
C ILE A 778 -9.36 -9.52 16.15
N GLN A 779 -9.11 -8.23 16.31
CA GLN A 779 -9.77 -7.40 17.32
C GLN A 779 -11.30 -7.41 17.14
N GLU A 780 -11.78 -7.22 15.90
CA GLU A 780 -13.21 -7.29 15.59
C GLU A 780 -13.82 -8.67 15.95
N LEU A 781 -13.13 -9.77 15.59
CA LEU A 781 -13.56 -11.11 15.99
C LEU A 781 -13.62 -11.27 17.52
N GLN A 782 -12.66 -10.72 18.25
CA GLN A 782 -12.61 -10.77 19.71
C GLN A 782 -13.72 -9.94 20.36
N GLU A 783 -14.02 -8.77 19.83
CA GLU A 783 -15.14 -7.93 20.25
C GLU A 783 -16.49 -8.62 20.01
N MET A 784 -16.70 -9.21 18.82
CA MET A 784 -17.88 -10.01 18.50
C MET A 784 -18.03 -11.19 19.48
N LYS A 785 -16.94 -11.89 19.77
CA LYS A 785 -16.91 -13.02 20.71
C LYS A 785 -17.29 -12.59 22.13
N ALA A 786 -16.74 -11.47 22.61
CA ALA A 786 -17.06 -10.92 23.92
C ALA A 786 -18.55 -10.55 24.01
N CYS A 787 -19.06 -9.85 23.00
CA CYS A 787 -20.47 -9.48 22.91
C CYS A 787 -21.41 -10.71 22.98
N LEU A 788 -21.12 -11.78 22.23
CA LEU A 788 -21.91 -13.01 22.27
C LEU A 788 -21.80 -13.76 23.60
N SER A 789 -20.65 -13.68 24.27
CA SER A 789 -20.39 -14.39 25.53
C SER A 789 -21.09 -13.75 26.74
N GLU A 790 -21.36 -12.44 26.65
CA GLU A 790 -22.06 -11.67 27.69
C GLU A 790 -23.60 -11.74 27.55
N LEU A 791 -24.12 -12.44 26.54
CA LEU A 791 -25.57 -12.56 26.34
C LEU A 791 -26.24 -13.33 27.49
N PRO A 792 -27.36 -12.80 28.02
CA PRO A 792 -28.18 -13.48 29.01
C PRO A 792 -28.57 -14.92 28.62
N ARG A 793 -28.50 -15.86 29.57
CA ARG A 793 -28.78 -17.31 29.36
C ARG A 793 -30.15 -17.62 28.74
N ASN A 794 -31.13 -16.74 28.90
CA ASN A 794 -32.47 -16.88 28.31
C ASN A 794 -32.51 -16.60 26.79
N ILE A 795 -31.53 -15.86 26.24
CA ILE A 795 -31.37 -15.65 24.79
C ILE A 795 -30.64 -16.86 24.20
N LEU A 796 -29.62 -17.37 24.87
CA LEU A 796 -28.82 -18.54 24.47
C LEU A 796 -29.62 -19.86 24.36
N GLN A 797 -30.79 -19.96 25.00
CA GLN A 797 -31.66 -21.14 24.94
C GLN A 797 -32.68 -21.11 23.78
N ARG A 798 -32.81 -19.97 23.07
CA ARG A 798 -33.79 -19.76 21.98
C ARG A 798 -33.15 -19.69 20.59
N THR A 799 -31.83 -19.73 20.52
CA THR A 799 -30.95 -19.58 19.36
C THR A 799 -29.98 -20.75 19.33
#